data_AF-A0A0H3ACP3-F1
#
_entry.id   AF-A0A0H3ACP3-F1
#
_cell.length_a   1.000
_cell.length_b   1.000
_cell.length_c   1.000
_cell.angle_alpha   90.00
_cell.angle_beta   90.00
_cell.angle_gamma   90.00
#
_symmetry.space_group_name_H-M   'P 1'
#
loop_
_entity.id
_entity.type
_entity.pdbx_description
1 polymer ?
#
loop_
_entity_poly.entity_id
_entity_poly.type
_entity_poly.pdbx_seq_one_letter_code
_entity_poly.pdbx_strand_id
1 'polypeptide(L)'
;MLAIADKRRTIRIKRSSLLQNKLGALDRPAIKIAETPDEYTRAFRLVYEEYIRSGYLKPHPSRMYYNVWSILPATSVFIFKSYHDVLCTLTHIPDSGLFGLPMDTLYKPEVDALRAQGRNVVEVGALATQYSRRWTNLMVFLAKAMFQYSMMSEVDDILVTVNPKHVKFYTDIFLFKPFGEVRHYDTVDAPAVALRIDLHEAMDELQEKYGDEEDFETNLFAFFARMNSDETETSENPVRRDRPLEPYTAYYLLQQRPELLDHLAEPQRDHIETIYHRAVFNHFSTNPVHPETPGGVPLDMLKLETRDAYTDIAFSRNLGLVDYAGQRRLLRSRVAIAGLGGVGGIHLMTLARTGIGNFNLADFDAYSPVNLNRQYGASIASFGRGKLDVMTERALSVNPFLDIRSFPEGVTAETIDAFLKDVDLLVDGIDFFALDIRRRLFNRALELGIPVITAGPLGYSCALLVFMPGGMNFDSYFGIDDDTPPMEGYLRFGMGLAPRPAHLGYMDRRFVSLHDRRGPSLDIACHLCAGMAATEAVRILLHRRGIRPVPYFRQFDPLTGRHVRGRLRKGLRSPLQRLKLAIARRFFMGSPRTGTPPPPEPDVVALRQDIPLETLHYVARAAMQAPSGDNVQPWRFVPHATGLHIHLDRQADGSFFDYRHVASLLACGAAVQNAVYASGSAGLDATLSLFPDATKPDRVASLHCTPLGVPSHEIMTAALWRRHTNRRMYAARPLPVEVCERIEHLVSEEQDATLLWATDAAQRKTLARAVYLADRVRVERRDMHEHLMRFIRFDGQAGQQGEVGQQGHTGQAGHHSHAGNGPYGDGLPLANLEAGLAGELYLRAVRPWRNMSIANALGLGRLMPLHGAMGVLRSGGIGLLLANGETETDIARAGMAWQRAWCALEHMGYAMQPLAALPLLHLRLAMGDPQTLDTAHQRLLEEAWTLLEQVLPHPKGRLPVMMFRAGVAAPIRHGTFRRPLSDFLLPAE
;
A
#
# COMPACT_ATOMS: atom_id res chain seq x y z
N MET A 1 1.15 -30.43 -19.71
CA MET A 1 0.58 -31.54 -18.92
C MET A 1 0.63 -31.12 -17.45
N LEU A 2 -0.44 -30.84 -16.71
CA LEU A 2 -1.88 -31.01 -16.88
C LEU A 2 -2.57 -29.65 -16.65
N ALA A 3 -3.33 -29.19 -17.63
CA ALA A 3 -4.34 -28.15 -17.43
C ALA A 3 -5.62 -28.89 -17.02
N ILE A 4 -5.98 -28.83 -15.74
CA ILE A 4 -7.29 -29.32 -15.30
C ILE A 4 -8.30 -28.25 -15.69
N ALA A 5 -9.18 -28.62 -16.60
CA ALA A 5 -10.28 -27.82 -17.11
C ALA A 5 -11.30 -27.58 -16.01
N ASP A 6 -11.39 -26.34 -15.54
CA ASP A 6 -12.46 -25.88 -14.66
C ASP A 6 -13.67 -25.49 -15.54
N LYS A 7 -14.56 -26.46 -15.80
CA LYS A 7 -15.81 -26.24 -16.56
C LYS A 7 -16.77 -25.37 -15.73
N ARG A 8 -16.70 -24.06 -15.95
CA ARG A 8 -17.49 -23.00 -15.30
C ARG A 8 -18.99 -23.13 -15.56
N ARG A 9 -19.80 -23.33 -14.51
CA ARG A 9 -21.28 -23.36 -14.55
C ARG A 9 -21.88 -21.94 -14.45
N THR A 10 -21.77 -21.11 -15.50
CA THR A 10 -22.49 -19.82 -15.60
C THR A 10 -23.53 -19.91 -16.71
N ILE A 11 -24.81 -19.74 -16.39
CA ILE A 11 -25.88 -19.77 -17.39
C ILE A 11 -26.04 -18.35 -17.97
N ARG A 12 -25.62 -18.18 -19.23
CA ARG A 12 -25.90 -16.96 -20.00
C ARG A 12 -27.34 -17.03 -20.52
N ILE A 13 -28.15 -16.03 -20.17
CA ILE A 13 -29.55 -15.97 -20.61
C ILE A 13 -29.59 -15.41 -22.04
N LYS A 14 -30.18 -16.16 -22.99
CA LYS A 14 -30.45 -15.67 -24.36
C LYS A 14 -31.59 -14.65 -24.30
N ARG A 15 -31.53 -13.61 -25.15
CA ARG A 15 -32.40 -12.42 -25.14
C ARG A 15 -33.90 -12.68 -25.38
N SER A 16 -34.29 -13.89 -25.78
CA SER A 16 -35.67 -14.28 -26.11
C SER A 16 -36.16 -15.33 -25.10
N SER A 17 -36.80 -14.88 -24.02
CA SER A 17 -37.81 -15.67 -23.30
C SER A 17 -38.48 -14.85 -22.20
N LEU A 18 -39.81 -14.73 -22.35
CA LEU A 18 -40.81 -14.83 -21.30
C LEU A 18 -40.94 -13.69 -20.30
N LEU A 19 -41.12 -12.49 -20.85
CA LEU A 19 -41.95 -11.36 -20.42
C LEU A 19 -41.27 -10.08 -20.95
N GLN A 20 -41.93 -9.32 -21.82
CA GLN A 20 -41.46 -8.10 -22.51
C GLN A 20 -40.81 -7.06 -21.58
N ASN A 21 -39.59 -7.31 -21.10
CA ASN A 21 -38.89 -6.47 -20.15
C ASN A 21 -37.45 -6.24 -20.62
N LYS A 22 -36.98 -5.02 -20.39
CA LYS A 22 -35.80 -4.36 -20.96
C LYS A 22 -34.44 -5.00 -20.57
N LEU A 23 -34.26 -6.31 -20.71
CA LEU A 23 -32.97 -6.99 -20.56
C LEU A 23 -31.94 -6.47 -21.59
N GLY A 24 -32.40 -5.89 -22.70
CA GLY A 24 -31.54 -5.24 -23.71
C GLY A 24 -30.73 -4.05 -23.20
N ALA A 25 -31.11 -3.45 -22.06
CA ALA A 25 -30.37 -2.38 -21.40
C ALA A 25 -29.33 -2.88 -20.38
N LEU A 26 -29.23 -4.19 -20.15
CA LEU A 26 -28.30 -4.78 -19.19
C LEU A 26 -27.06 -5.30 -19.91
N ASP A 27 -25.90 -4.90 -19.40
CA ASP A 27 -24.62 -5.37 -19.91
C ASP A 27 -24.33 -6.78 -19.39
N ARG A 28 -24.24 -7.75 -20.31
CA ARG A 28 -23.91 -9.16 -20.06
C ARG A 28 -24.65 -9.78 -18.85
N PRO A 29 -25.99 -9.87 -18.87
CA PRO A 29 -26.75 -10.46 -17.78
C PRO A 29 -26.39 -11.94 -17.58
N ALA A 30 -26.22 -12.36 -16.33
CA ALA A 30 -25.91 -13.74 -15.97
C ALA A 30 -26.56 -14.14 -14.63
N ILE A 31 -26.95 -15.41 -14.53
CA ILE A 31 -27.33 -16.05 -13.27
C ILE A 31 -26.25 -17.05 -12.88
N LYS A 32 -25.81 -16.98 -11.63
CA LYS A 32 -24.88 -17.93 -11.03
C LYS A 32 -25.09 -18.01 -9.52
N ILE A 33 -24.46 -18.99 -8.89
CA ILE A 33 -24.29 -19.05 -7.43
C ILE A 33 -23.09 -18.17 -7.07
N ALA A 34 -23.18 -17.36 -6.02
CA ALA A 34 -22.11 -16.48 -5.56
C ALA A 34 -20.87 -17.30 -5.13
N GLU A 35 -19.68 -16.83 -5.50
CA GLU A 35 -18.42 -17.53 -5.21
C GLU A 35 -17.34 -16.63 -4.62
N THR A 36 -17.40 -15.32 -4.86
CA THR A 36 -16.37 -14.37 -4.42
C THR A 36 -16.85 -13.49 -3.26
N PRO A 37 -15.94 -12.96 -2.42
CA PRO A 37 -16.30 -12.03 -1.35
C PRO A 37 -17.12 -10.83 -1.84
N ASP A 38 -16.78 -10.27 -3.01
CA ASP A 38 -17.52 -9.14 -3.61
C ASP A 38 -18.96 -9.55 -4.02
N GLU A 39 -19.13 -10.73 -4.61
CA GLU A 39 -20.46 -11.25 -4.98
C GLU A 39 -21.35 -11.47 -3.74
N TYR A 40 -20.81 -12.09 -2.68
CA TYR A 40 -21.52 -12.25 -1.40
C TYR A 40 -21.83 -10.90 -0.74
N THR A 41 -20.86 -9.99 -0.70
CA THR A 41 -21.02 -8.64 -0.12
C THR A 41 -22.15 -7.88 -0.79
N ARG A 42 -22.18 -7.88 -2.13
CA ARG A 42 -23.22 -7.18 -2.91
C ARG A 42 -24.59 -7.84 -2.74
N ALA A 43 -24.65 -9.17 -2.73
CA ALA A 43 -25.90 -9.90 -2.49
C ALA A 43 -26.48 -9.54 -1.11
N PHE A 44 -25.67 -9.63 -0.06
CA PHE A 44 -26.13 -9.36 1.31
C PHE A 44 -26.39 -7.88 1.60
N ARG A 45 -25.66 -6.96 0.94
CA ARG A 45 -25.96 -5.53 0.97
C ARG A 45 -27.29 -5.21 0.30
N LEU A 46 -27.58 -5.84 -0.83
CA LEU A 46 -28.87 -5.66 -1.51
C LEU A 46 -30.04 -6.08 -0.61
N VAL A 47 -29.92 -7.22 0.07
CA VAL A 47 -30.94 -7.68 1.03
C VAL A 47 -31.10 -6.68 2.18
N TYR A 48 -30.00 -6.23 2.76
CA TYR A 48 -30.00 -5.22 3.83
C TYR A 48 -30.71 -3.93 3.42
N GLU A 49 -30.35 -3.36 2.26
CA GLU A 49 -30.93 -2.10 1.78
C GLU A 49 -32.44 -2.19 1.55
N GLU A 50 -32.92 -3.27 0.94
CA GLU A 50 -34.35 -3.47 0.68
C GLU A 50 -35.14 -3.77 1.96
N TYR A 51 -34.54 -4.48 2.91
CA TYR A 51 -35.21 -4.82 4.18
C TYR A 51 -35.26 -3.62 5.13
N ILE A 52 -34.19 -2.81 5.21
CA ILE A 52 -34.20 -1.51 5.91
C ILE A 52 -35.26 -0.59 5.31
N ARG A 53 -35.30 -0.48 3.98
CA ARG A 53 -36.29 0.34 3.27
C ARG A 53 -37.73 -0.11 3.55
N SER A 54 -37.94 -1.42 3.69
CA SER A 54 -39.25 -2.01 3.97
C SER A 54 -39.63 -1.99 5.46
N GLY A 55 -38.74 -1.50 6.33
CA GLY A 55 -38.95 -1.42 7.78
C GLY A 55 -38.75 -2.73 8.54
N TYR A 56 -38.14 -3.76 7.94
CA TYR A 56 -37.98 -5.08 8.54
C TYR A 56 -36.69 -5.24 9.37
N LEU A 57 -35.75 -4.29 9.29
CA LEU A 57 -34.46 -4.37 9.98
C LEU A 57 -34.13 -3.06 10.69
N LYS A 58 -33.31 -3.18 11.73
CA LYS A 58 -32.62 -2.05 12.36
C LYS A 58 -31.26 -1.83 11.66
N PRO A 59 -30.76 -0.58 11.56
CA PRO A 59 -29.47 -0.31 10.95
C PRO A 59 -28.32 -1.06 11.62
N HIS A 60 -27.42 -1.63 10.82
CA HIS A 60 -26.24 -2.37 11.28
C HIS A 60 -24.95 -1.81 10.65
N PRO A 61 -23.82 -1.69 11.39
CA PRO A 61 -22.58 -1.11 10.87
C PRO A 61 -22.03 -1.77 9.60
N SER A 62 -22.19 -3.08 9.45
CA SER A 62 -21.73 -3.82 8.25
C SER A 62 -22.48 -3.44 6.97
N ARG A 63 -23.69 -2.86 7.09
CA ARG A 63 -24.62 -2.59 5.98
C ARG A 63 -24.89 -3.83 5.10
N MET A 64 -24.89 -5.02 5.72
CA MET A 64 -25.15 -6.31 5.10
C MET A 64 -26.10 -7.13 5.97
N TYR A 65 -26.94 -7.96 5.36
CA TYR A 65 -27.85 -8.87 6.05
C TYR A 65 -27.72 -10.29 5.51
N TYR A 66 -27.38 -11.21 6.42
CA TYR A 66 -27.29 -12.66 6.24
C TYR A 66 -27.28 -13.33 7.61
N ASN A 67 -27.50 -14.64 7.65
CA ASN A 67 -27.62 -15.45 8.87
C ASN A 67 -26.63 -16.63 8.85
N VAL A 68 -26.58 -17.42 9.94
CA VAL A 68 -25.67 -18.59 10.03
C VAL A 68 -25.92 -19.61 8.92
N TRP A 69 -27.19 -19.82 8.53
CA TRP A 69 -27.51 -20.72 7.42
C TRP A 69 -26.92 -20.26 6.10
N SER A 70 -26.74 -18.96 5.90
CA SER A 70 -26.15 -18.37 4.68
C SER A 70 -24.70 -18.79 4.44
N ILE A 71 -24.01 -19.28 5.48
CA ILE A 71 -22.61 -19.71 5.42
C ILE A 71 -22.44 -21.22 5.58
N LEU A 72 -23.51 -22.02 5.58
CA LEU A 72 -23.38 -23.48 5.62
C LEU A 72 -22.88 -24.05 4.27
N PRO A 73 -22.12 -25.16 4.26
CA PRO A 73 -21.59 -25.75 3.02
C PRO A 73 -22.65 -26.07 1.96
N ALA A 74 -23.85 -26.44 2.43
CA ALA A 74 -24.96 -26.82 1.56
C ALA A 74 -25.74 -25.62 0.99
N THR A 75 -25.59 -24.44 1.58
CA THR A 75 -26.36 -23.25 1.20
C THR A 75 -25.85 -22.63 -0.09
N SER A 76 -26.78 -22.27 -0.97
CA SER A 76 -26.48 -21.65 -2.27
C SER A 76 -27.13 -20.28 -2.40
N VAL A 77 -26.30 -19.24 -2.49
CA VAL A 77 -26.76 -17.86 -2.75
C VAL A 77 -26.79 -17.61 -4.26
N PHE A 78 -27.97 -17.61 -4.85
CA PHE A 78 -28.17 -17.26 -6.26
C PHE A 78 -28.13 -15.75 -6.45
N ILE A 79 -27.43 -15.33 -7.50
CA ILE A 79 -27.34 -13.92 -7.90
C ILE A 79 -27.71 -13.76 -9.38
N PHE A 80 -28.51 -12.74 -9.66
CA PHE A 80 -28.68 -12.19 -11.00
C PHE A 80 -27.79 -10.96 -11.09
N LYS A 81 -26.76 -11.01 -11.95
CA LYS A 81 -25.79 -9.93 -12.10
C LYS A 81 -25.74 -9.35 -13.50
N SER A 82 -25.39 -8.07 -13.58
CA SER A 82 -24.98 -7.39 -14.82
C SER A 82 -23.57 -6.87 -14.58
N TYR A 83 -22.61 -7.37 -15.35
CA TYR A 83 -21.19 -7.13 -15.15
C TYR A 83 -20.72 -7.40 -13.70
N HIS A 84 -20.49 -6.37 -12.87
CA HIS A 84 -20.11 -6.49 -11.45
C HIS A 84 -21.27 -6.26 -10.47
N ASP A 85 -22.42 -5.78 -10.93
CA ASP A 85 -23.54 -5.43 -10.04
C ASP A 85 -24.49 -6.60 -9.84
N VAL A 86 -24.82 -6.90 -8.58
CA VAL A 86 -25.87 -7.85 -8.21
C VAL A 86 -27.20 -7.11 -8.19
N LEU A 87 -28.10 -7.47 -9.09
CA LEU A 87 -29.39 -6.80 -9.30
C LEU A 87 -30.53 -7.49 -8.54
N CYS A 88 -30.42 -8.80 -8.37
CA CYS A 88 -31.39 -9.63 -7.67
C CYS A 88 -30.66 -10.80 -6.98
N THR A 89 -31.15 -11.25 -5.83
CA THR A 89 -30.59 -12.40 -5.11
C THR A 89 -31.68 -13.24 -4.46
N LEU A 90 -31.38 -14.53 -4.27
CA LEU A 90 -32.23 -15.54 -3.63
C LEU A 90 -31.29 -16.55 -2.95
N THR A 91 -31.57 -16.95 -1.71
CA THR A 91 -30.77 -17.96 -1.00
C THR A 91 -31.56 -19.26 -0.87
N HIS A 92 -30.95 -20.36 -1.30
CA HIS A 92 -31.46 -21.73 -1.23
C HIS A 92 -30.76 -22.44 -0.06
N ILE A 93 -31.53 -22.83 0.96
CA ILE A 93 -31.05 -23.34 2.24
C ILE A 93 -31.60 -24.77 2.43
N PRO A 94 -30.78 -25.81 2.19
CA PRO A 94 -31.16 -27.18 2.48
C PRO A 94 -31.31 -27.43 3.98
N ASP A 95 -32.27 -28.28 4.36
CA ASP A 95 -32.46 -28.69 5.75
C ASP A 95 -31.24 -29.46 6.26
N SER A 96 -30.91 -29.24 7.54
CA SER A 96 -29.75 -29.81 8.20
C SER A 96 -30.19 -30.45 9.51
N GLY A 97 -29.76 -31.70 9.76
CA GLY A 97 -30.02 -32.34 11.05
C GLY A 97 -29.43 -31.58 12.25
N LEU A 98 -28.41 -30.76 12.02
CA LEU A 98 -27.73 -30.00 13.07
C LEU A 98 -28.21 -28.54 13.20
N PHE A 99 -28.52 -27.87 12.08
CA PHE A 99 -28.94 -26.46 12.06
C PHE A 99 -30.43 -26.24 11.84
N GLY A 100 -31.17 -27.26 11.40
CA GLY A 100 -32.54 -27.13 10.93
C GLY A 100 -32.66 -26.13 9.77
N LEU A 101 -33.87 -25.57 9.63
CA LEU A 101 -34.18 -24.49 8.69
C LEU A 101 -34.45 -23.19 9.47
N PRO A 102 -34.18 -22.01 8.88
CA PRO A 102 -34.55 -20.73 9.49
C PRO A 102 -36.01 -20.66 9.99
N MET A 103 -36.94 -21.24 9.24
CA MET A 103 -38.37 -21.25 9.55
C MET A 103 -38.76 -22.15 10.73
N ASP A 104 -37.86 -23.01 11.25
CA ASP A 104 -38.10 -23.75 12.50
C ASP A 104 -38.41 -22.80 13.66
N THR A 105 -37.93 -21.57 13.60
CA THR A 105 -38.22 -20.53 14.60
C THR A 105 -39.73 -20.32 14.80
N LEU A 106 -40.52 -20.46 13.73
CA LEU A 106 -41.97 -20.23 13.77
C LEU A 106 -42.80 -21.47 13.44
N TYR A 107 -42.33 -22.35 12.55
CA TYR A 107 -43.12 -23.42 11.92
C TYR A 107 -42.53 -24.82 12.13
N LYS A 108 -41.79 -25.02 13.22
CA LYS A 108 -41.16 -26.30 13.53
C LYS A 108 -42.14 -27.50 13.51
N PRO A 109 -43.36 -27.44 14.09
CA PRO A 109 -44.28 -28.58 14.04
C PRO A 109 -44.65 -29.01 12.62
N GLU A 110 -44.87 -28.04 11.73
CA GLU A 110 -45.22 -28.29 10.34
C GLU A 110 -44.02 -28.88 9.58
N VAL A 111 -42.82 -28.32 9.75
CA VAL A 111 -41.58 -28.83 9.12
C VAL A 111 -41.23 -30.23 9.64
N ASP A 112 -41.36 -30.48 10.95
CA ASP A 112 -41.11 -31.78 11.57
C ASP A 112 -42.06 -32.86 11.02
N ALA A 113 -43.28 -32.51 10.63
CA ALA A 113 -44.19 -33.44 9.96
C ALA A 113 -43.69 -33.91 8.58
N LEU A 114 -42.98 -33.05 7.83
CA LEU A 114 -42.34 -33.43 6.58
C LEU A 114 -41.06 -34.24 6.81
N ARG A 115 -40.24 -33.84 7.79
CA ARG A 115 -39.04 -34.58 8.21
C ARG A 115 -39.39 -36.01 8.65
N ALA A 116 -40.49 -36.18 9.39
CA ALA A 116 -40.98 -37.49 9.83
C ALA A 116 -41.40 -38.41 8.66
N GLN A 117 -41.77 -37.83 7.50
CA GLN A 117 -42.05 -38.56 6.27
C GLN A 117 -40.78 -38.90 5.47
N GLY A 118 -39.59 -38.49 5.95
CA GLY A 118 -38.31 -38.71 5.28
C GLY A 118 -38.08 -37.81 4.06
N ARG A 119 -38.80 -36.69 3.96
CA ARG A 119 -38.75 -35.79 2.80
C ARG A 119 -37.54 -34.85 2.86
N ASN A 120 -36.90 -34.61 1.72
CA ASN A 120 -35.81 -33.65 1.52
C ASN A 120 -36.37 -32.23 1.38
N VAL A 121 -36.24 -31.43 2.42
CA VAL A 121 -36.83 -30.09 2.50
C VAL A 121 -35.78 -29.00 2.28
N VAL A 122 -36.16 -27.94 1.58
CA VAL A 122 -35.36 -26.72 1.40
C VAL A 122 -36.19 -25.51 1.80
N GLU A 123 -35.58 -24.53 2.48
CA GLU A 123 -36.13 -23.19 2.62
C GLU A 123 -35.50 -22.21 1.62
N VAL A 124 -36.33 -21.34 1.07
CA VAL A 124 -35.89 -20.23 0.22
C VAL A 124 -36.06 -18.91 0.98
N GLY A 125 -34.98 -18.14 1.05
CA GLY A 125 -34.93 -16.89 1.80
C GLY A 125 -34.13 -15.79 1.13
N ALA A 126 -34.02 -14.65 1.81
CA ALA A 126 -33.21 -13.50 1.39
C ALA A 126 -33.48 -13.03 -0.05
N LEU A 127 -34.75 -13.07 -0.47
CA LEU A 127 -35.18 -12.63 -1.78
C LEU A 127 -35.23 -11.10 -1.85
N ALA A 128 -34.37 -10.50 -2.68
CA ALA A 128 -34.32 -9.07 -2.86
C ALA A 128 -34.01 -8.69 -4.32
N THR A 129 -34.68 -7.65 -4.82
CA THR A 129 -34.43 -7.03 -6.13
C THR A 129 -34.20 -5.55 -5.91
N GLN A 130 -33.20 -4.99 -6.57
CA GLN A 130 -32.87 -3.57 -6.45
C GLN A 130 -34.10 -2.69 -6.72
N TYR A 131 -34.38 -1.71 -5.84
CA TYR A 131 -35.57 -0.87 -5.91
C TYR A 131 -35.85 -0.26 -7.29
N SER A 132 -34.80 0.26 -7.96
CA SER A 132 -34.90 0.86 -9.30
C SER A 132 -35.33 -0.13 -10.39
N ARG A 133 -35.31 -1.43 -10.09
CA ARG A 133 -35.56 -2.54 -11.02
C ARG A 133 -36.63 -3.50 -10.53
N ARG A 134 -37.41 -3.15 -9.50
CA ARG A 134 -38.48 -4.00 -8.93
C ARG A 134 -39.56 -4.42 -9.95
N TRP A 135 -39.71 -3.66 -11.04
CA TRP A 135 -40.65 -3.91 -12.13
C TRP A 135 -40.07 -4.75 -13.29
N THR A 136 -38.81 -5.16 -13.18
CA THR A 136 -38.19 -6.12 -14.10
C THR A 136 -38.32 -7.53 -13.53
N ASN A 137 -38.77 -8.49 -14.35
CA ASN A 137 -39.07 -9.87 -13.92
C ASN A 137 -37.83 -10.74 -13.58
N LEU A 138 -36.74 -10.13 -13.10
CA LEU A 138 -35.47 -10.80 -12.76
C LEU A 138 -35.65 -11.93 -11.74
N MET A 139 -36.60 -11.76 -10.83
CA MET A 139 -36.93 -12.73 -9.80
C MET A 139 -37.44 -14.06 -10.36
N VAL A 140 -38.21 -14.02 -11.46
CA VAL A 140 -38.75 -15.22 -12.14
C VAL A 140 -37.61 -16.06 -12.72
N PHE A 141 -36.55 -15.43 -13.22
CA PHE A 141 -35.37 -16.15 -13.70
C PHE A 141 -34.56 -16.80 -12.58
N LEU A 142 -34.45 -16.14 -11.41
CA LEU A 142 -33.83 -16.78 -10.23
C LEU A 142 -34.68 -17.94 -9.70
N ALA A 143 -36.01 -17.77 -9.66
CA ALA A 143 -36.92 -18.84 -9.29
C ALA A 143 -36.76 -20.04 -10.23
N LYS A 144 -36.66 -19.84 -11.55
CA LYS A 144 -36.37 -20.93 -12.50
C LYS A 144 -35.07 -21.65 -12.19
N ALA A 145 -33.97 -20.92 -11.97
CA ALA A 145 -32.69 -21.51 -11.62
C ALA A 145 -32.77 -22.32 -10.31
N MET A 146 -33.51 -21.82 -9.32
CA MET A 146 -33.75 -22.48 -8.04
C MET A 146 -34.62 -23.74 -8.18
N PHE A 147 -35.72 -23.71 -8.94
CA PHE A 147 -36.56 -24.88 -9.20
C PHE A 147 -35.74 -25.98 -9.90
N GLN A 148 -34.98 -25.60 -10.93
CA GLN A 148 -34.09 -26.52 -11.65
C GLN A 148 -33.04 -27.11 -10.72
N TYR A 149 -32.39 -26.27 -9.90
CA TYR A 149 -31.39 -26.74 -8.94
C TYR A 149 -31.99 -27.69 -7.89
N SER A 150 -33.22 -27.43 -7.45
CA SER A 150 -33.92 -28.25 -6.46
C SER A 150 -34.31 -29.62 -7.03
N MET A 151 -34.82 -29.67 -8.27
CA MET A 151 -35.09 -30.94 -8.97
C MET A 151 -33.81 -31.75 -9.17
N MET A 152 -32.72 -31.13 -9.63
CA MET A 152 -31.45 -31.84 -9.82
C MET A 152 -30.79 -32.25 -8.50
N SER A 153 -31.19 -31.64 -7.37
CA SER A 153 -30.70 -31.97 -6.02
C SER A 153 -31.63 -32.91 -5.28
N GLU A 154 -32.63 -33.52 -5.94
CA GLU A 154 -33.59 -34.46 -5.35
C GLU A 154 -34.30 -33.87 -4.11
N VAL A 155 -34.70 -32.61 -4.19
CA VAL A 155 -35.52 -31.93 -3.18
C VAL A 155 -36.97 -32.33 -3.40
N ASP A 156 -37.67 -32.66 -2.31
CA ASP A 156 -39.09 -33.01 -2.34
C ASP A 156 -39.98 -31.79 -2.10
N ASP A 157 -39.55 -30.87 -1.22
CA ASP A 157 -40.32 -29.69 -0.84
C ASP A 157 -39.49 -28.41 -0.83
N ILE A 158 -40.04 -27.35 -1.42
CA ILE A 158 -39.53 -25.99 -1.25
C ILE A 158 -40.49 -25.22 -0.35
N LEU A 159 -39.95 -24.67 0.73
CA LEU A 159 -40.66 -23.87 1.72
C LEU A 159 -40.22 -22.41 1.64
N VAL A 160 -41.15 -21.50 1.94
CA VAL A 160 -40.86 -20.07 2.02
C VAL A 160 -41.69 -19.41 3.12
N THR A 161 -41.06 -18.52 3.88
CA THR A 161 -41.74 -17.68 4.87
C THR A 161 -41.91 -16.28 4.30
N VAL A 162 -43.16 -15.84 4.11
CA VAL A 162 -43.47 -14.54 3.51
C VAL A 162 -44.41 -13.71 4.37
N ASN A 163 -44.40 -12.40 4.18
CA ASN A 163 -45.43 -11.53 4.74
C ASN A 163 -46.78 -11.84 4.06
N PRO A 164 -47.92 -11.93 4.79
CA PRO A 164 -49.24 -12.21 4.22
C PRO A 164 -49.61 -11.35 3.00
N LYS A 165 -49.13 -10.11 2.92
CA LYS A 165 -49.36 -9.22 1.75
C LYS A 165 -48.76 -9.72 0.44
N HIS A 166 -47.80 -10.65 0.49
CA HIS A 166 -47.11 -11.21 -0.67
C HIS A 166 -47.61 -12.60 -1.07
N VAL A 167 -48.54 -13.23 -0.32
CA VAL A 167 -49.00 -14.60 -0.57
C VAL A 167 -49.50 -14.79 -1.99
N LYS A 168 -50.35 -13.88 -2.49
CA LYS A 168 -50.90 -13.96 -3.86
C LYS A 168 -49.81 -14.07 -4.92
N PHE A 169 -48.70 -13.37 -4.75
CA PHE A 169 -47.60 -13.43 -5.72
C PHE A 169 -46.95 -14.81 -5.78
N TYR A 170 -46.82 -15.52 -4.64
CA TYR A 170 -46.25 -16.87 -4.60
C TYR A 170 -47.26 -17.94 -5.04
N THR A 171 -48.53 -17.80 -4.67
CA THR A 171 -49.61 -18.74 -5.06
C THR A 171 -49.94 -18.63 -6.55
N ASP A 172 -49.95 -17.41 -7.09
CA ASP A 172 -50.47 -17.16 -8.43
C ASP A 172 -49.42 -17.38 -9.52
N ILE A 173 -48.11 -17.27 -9.21
CA ILE A 173 -47.01 -17.43 -10.18
C ILE A 173 -46.25 -18.74 -9.99
N PHE A 174 -45.98 -19.12 -8.74
CA PHE A 174 -45.11 -20.27 -8.42
C PHE A 174 -45.88 -21.43 -7.76
N LEU A 175 -47.22 -21.35 -7.69
CA LEU A 175 -48.11 -22.39 -7.17
C LEU A 175 -47.82 -22.85 -5.74
N PHE A 176 -47.23 -21.99 -4.92
CA PHE A 176 -47.07 -22.26 -3.51
C PHE A 176 -48.45 -22.37 -2.84
N LYS A 177 -48.61 -23.36 -1.97
CA LYS A 177 -49.82 -23.60 -1.15
C LYS A 177 -49.56 -23.16 0.30
N PRO A 178 -50.57 -22.66 1.03
CA PRO A 178 -50.45 -22.42 2.46
C PRO A 178 -50.00 -23.66 3.23
N PHE A 179 -48.97 -23.53 4.07
CA PHE A 179 -48.37 -24.62 4.82
C PHE A 179 -48.49 -24.44 6.34
N GLY A 180 -48.61 -23.21 6.81
CA GLY A 180 -48.84 -22.89 8.22
C GLY A 180 -49.76 -21.67 8.39
N GLU A 181 -50.28 -21.48 9.60
CA GLU A 181 -51.09 -20.32 9.94
C GLU A 181 -50.26 -19.02 10.02
N VAL A 182 -50.91 -17.86 10.01
CA VAL A 182 -50.19 -16.58 10.17
C VAL A 182 -49.66 -16.47 11.60
N ARG A 183 -48.34 -16.35 11.77
CA ARG A 183 -47.67 -16.14 13.06
C ARG A 183 -46.92 -14.80 13.07
N HIS A 184 -46.75 -14.21 14.25
CA HIS A 184 -45.93 -13.00 14.40
C HIS A 184 -44.44 -13.38 14.43
N TYR A 185 -43.61 -12.67 13.67
CA TYR A 185 -42.16 -12.89 13.67
C TYR A 185 -41.42 -11.77 14.39
N ASP A 186 -40.98 -12.05 15.61
CA ASP A 186 -40.38 -11.05 16.49
C ASP A 186 -39.06 -10.46 15.96
N THR A 187 -38.28 -11.23 15.19
CA THR A 187 -36.99 -10.78 14.64
C THR A 187 -37.10 -9.59 13.70
N VAL A 188 -38.21 -9.49 12.95
CA VAL A 188 -38.45 -8.44 11.95
C VAL A 188 -39.73 -7.64 12.23
N ASP A 189 -40.34 -7.89 13.39
CA ASP A 189 -41.56 -7.23 13.88
C ASP A 189 -42.69 -7.19 12.82
N ALA A 190 -42.99 -8.34 12.23
CA ALA A 190 -43.98 -8.44 11.15
C ALA A 190 -44.74 -9.78 11.15
N PRO A 191 -45.98 -9.81 10.62
CA PRO A 191 -46.68 -11.07 10.40
C PRO A 191 -46.01 -11.88 9.29
N ALA A 192 -45.92 -13.19 9.50
CA ALA A 192 -45.35 -14.16 8.58
C ALA A 192 -46.33 -15.30 8.34
N VAL A 193 -46.28 -15.92 7.16
CA VAL A 193 -47.02 -17.14 6.81
C VAL A 193 -46.10 -18.07 6.02
N ALA A 194 -46.13 -19.36 6.36
CA ALA A 194 -45.36 -20.39 5.67
C ALA A 194 -46.14 -20.90 4.45
N LEU A 195 -45.45 -21.00 3.32
CA LEU A 195 -45.95 -21.60 2.09
C LEU A 195 -45.04 -22.75 1.65
N ARG A 196 -45.61 -23.72 0.94
CA ARG A 196 -44.94 -24.93 0.46
C ARG A 196 -45.27 -25.20 -1.01
N ILE A 197 -44.31 -25.75 -1.74
CA ILE A 197 -44.54 -26.45 -3.00
C ILE A 197 -43.96 -27.86 -2.91
N ASP A 198 -44.75 -28.85 -3.33
CA ASP A 198 -44.35 -30.26 -3.45
C ASP A 198 -43.83 -30.49 -4.87
N LEU A 199 -42.54 -30.78 -5.02
CA LEU A 199 -41.90 -30.88 -6.33
C LEU A 199 -42.32 -32.13 -7.12
N HIS A 200 -42.92 -33.14 -6.47
CA HIS A 200 -43.49 -34.31 -7.15
C HIS A 200 -44.77 -33.95 -7.93
N GLU A 201 -45.55 -33.00 -7.42
CA GLU A 201 -46.81 -32.55 -8.02
C GLU A 201 -46.62 -31.26 -8.85
N ALA A 202 -45.58 -30.47 -8.55
CA ALA A 202 -45.37 -29.13 -9.11
C ALA A 202 -45.36 -29.08 -10.65
N MET A 203 -44.75 -30.06 -11.31
CA MET A 203 -44.66 -30.06 -12.78
C MET A 203 -46.01 -30.38 -13.43
N ASP A 204 -46.77 -31.31 -12.84
CA ASP A 204 -48.11 -31.66 -13.32
C ASP A 204 -49.08 -30.49 -13.09
N GLU A 205 -49.00 -29.82 -11.95
CA GLU A 205 -49.81 -28.64 -11.64
C GLU A 205 -49.46 -27.43 -12.53
N LEU A 206 -48.17 -27.23 -12.81
CA LEU A 206 -47.73 -26.21 -13.76
C LEU A 206 -48.26 -26.52 -15.17
N GLN A 207 -48.25 -27.79 -15.58
CA GLN A 207 -48.79 -28.23 -16.87
C GLN A 207 -50.29 -28.01 -16.96
N GLU A 208 -51.04 -28.39 -15.93
CA GLU A 208 -52.50 -28.22 -15.89
C GLU A 208 -52.89 -26.73 -15.94
N LYS A 209 -52.17 -25.87 -15.21
CA LYS A 209 -52.53 -24.45 -15.09
C LYS A 209 -52.02 -23.59 -16.24
N TYR A 210 -50.86 -23.88 -16.83
CA TYR A 210 -50.21 -23.04 -17.85
C TYR A 210 -49.88 -23.78 -19.16
N GLY A 211 -50.15 -25.08 -19.28
CA GLY A 211 -49.75 -25.90 -20.43
C GLY A 211 -50.46 -25.57 -21.75
N ASP A 212 -51.69 -25.05 -21.68
CA ASP A 212 -52.53 -24.74 -22.85
C ASP A 212 -52.36 -23.32 -23.42
N GLU A 213 -51.41 -22.52 -22.91
CA GLU A 213 -51.13 -21.19 -23.47
C GLU A 213 -50.43 -21.31 -24.85
N GLU A 214 -51.11 -20.87 -25.92
CA GLU A 214 -50.65 -20.95 -27.33
C GLU A 214 -49.36 -20.15 -27.61
N ASP A 215 -49.04 -19.16 -26.79
CA ASP A 215 -47.82 -18.37 -26.92
C ASP A 215 -46.68 -18.97 -26.08
N PHE A 216 -45.78 -19.64 -26.80
CA PHE A 216 -44.56 -20.24 -26.24
C PHE A 216 -43.70 -19.22 -25.44
N GLU A 217 -43.82 -17.92 -25.74
CA GLU A 217 -43.11 -16.84 -25.03
C GLU A 217 -43.88 -16.24 -23.83
N THR A 218 -45.04 -16.75 -23.46
CA THR A 218 -45.71 -16.40 -22.18
C THR A 218 -46.04 -17.61 -21.29
N ASN A 219 -45.97 -18.82 -21.85
CA ASN A 219 -46.17 -20.10 -21.17
C ASN A 219 -45.15 -20.38 -20.05
N LEU A 220 -45.57 -20.21 -18.79
CA LEU A 220 -44.75 -20.47 -17.61
C LEU A 220 -44.37 -21.96 -17.45
N PHE A 221 -45.24 -22.89 -17.86
CA PHE A 221 -44.90 -24.32 -17.83
C PHE A 221 -43.71 -24.62 -18.75
N ALA A 222 -43.75 -24.16 -20.00
CA ALA A 222 -42.63 -24.29 -20.93
C ALA A 222 -41.36 -23.59 -20.42
N PHE A 223 -41.51 -22.44 -19.75
CA PHE A 223 -40.38 -21.73 -19.14
C PHE A 223 -39.68 -22.57 -18.06
N PHE A 224 -40.41 -23.20 -17.14
CA PHE A 224 -39.83 -24.04 -16.09
C PHE A 224 -39.41 -25.43 -16.61
N ALA A 225 -40.11 -25.99 -17.61
CA ALA A 225 -39.92 -27.35 -18.12
C ALA A 225 -38.80 -27.52 -19.17
N ARG A 226 -38.57 -26.57 -20.10
CA ARG A 226 -37.58 -26.77 -21.19
C ARG A 226 -36.14 -26.66 -20.69
N MET A 227 -35.43 -27.79 -20.66
CA MET A 227 -33.97 -27.85 -20.63
C MET A 227 -33.41 -27.31 -21.95
N ASN A 228 -32.46 -26.36 -21.91
CA ASN A 228 -31.50 -26.22 -23.01
C ASN A 228 -30.55 -27.42 -22.92
N SER A 229 -30.99 -28.54 -23.48
CA SER A 229 -30.14 -29.69 -23.78
C SER A 229 -29.19 -29.31 -24.91
N ASP A 230 -28.09 -28.66 -24.59
CA ASP A 230 -26.86 -28.73 -25.39
C ASP A 230 -25.73 -29.03 -24.41
N GLU A 231 -25.31 -30.29 -24.44
CA GLU A 231 -24.05 -30.83 -23.92
C GLU A 231 -23.59 -30.35 -22.54
N THR A 232 -23.90 -31.13 -21.50
CA THR A 232 -22.90 -31.34 -20.45
C THR A 232 -22.89 -32.79 -20.01
N GLU A 233 -21.78 -33.44 -20.35
CA GLU A 233 -21.23 -34.65 -19.76
C GLU A 233 -21.80 -34.98 -18.37
N THR A 234 -22.24 -36.22 -18.24
CA THR A 234 -22.20 -37.00 -17.00
C THR A 234 -20.82 -36.89 -16.37
N SER A 235 -20.59 -35.83 -15.58
CA SER A 235 -19.46 -35.76 -14.66
C SER A 235 -19.95 -36.31 -13.32
N GLU A 236 -19.16 -37.21 -12.72
CA GLU A 236 -19.29 -37.80 -11.38
C GLU A 236 -19.23 -36.76 -10.23
N ASN A 237 -19.74 -35.54 -10.43
CA ASN A 237 -19.83 -34.51 -9.40
C ASN A 237 -21.23 -34.53 -8.77
N PRO A 238 -21.32 -34.55 -7.43
CA PRO A 238 -22.62 -34.39 -6.76
C PRO A 238 -23.25 -33.05 -7.19
N VAL A 239 -24.54 -33.08 -7.55
CA VAL A 239 -25.29 -31.86 -7.89
C VAL A 239 -25.55 -31.01 -6.63
N ARG A 240 -25.76 -31.69 -5.49
CA ARG A 240 -25.86 -31.05 -4.17
C ARG A 240 -24.54 -30.36 -3.85
N ARG A 241 -24.63 -29.06 -3.55
CA ARG A 241 -23.51 -28.31 -2.99
C ARG A 241 -23.27 -28.87 -1.59
N ASP A 242 -22.04 -29.27 -1.31
CA ASP A 242 -21.60 -29.69 0.02
C ASP A 242 -20.16 -29.21 0.26
N ARG A 243 -19.88 -27.99 -0.22
CA ARG A 243 -18.55 -27.40 -0.15
C ARG A 243 -18.63 -26.14 0.70
N PRO A 244 -17.80 -26.04 1.76
CA PRO A 244 -17.69 -24.82 2.56
C PRO A 244 -17.37 -23.61 1.69
N LEU A 245 -17.72 -22.42 2.18
CA LEU A 245 -17.24 -21.18 1.57
C LEU A 245 -15.70 -21.17 1.55
N GLU A 246 -15.14 -20.43 0.60
CA GLU A 246 -13.69 -20.19 0.58
C GLU A 246 -13.29 -19.53 1.92
N PRO A 247 -12.20 -19.97 2.59
CA PRO A 247 -11.89 -19.56 3.96
C PRO A 247 -11.80 -18.04 4.17
N TYR A 248 -11.23 -17.29 3.22
CA TYR A 248 -11.17 -15.82 3.32
C TYR A 248 -12.55 -15.17 3.19
N THR A 249 -13.42 -15.72 2.34
CA THR A 249 -14.81 -15.28 2.22
C THR A 249 -15.59 -15.51 3.52
N ALA A 250 -15.44 -16.69 4.13
CA ALA A 250 -16.04 -16.99 5.42
C ALA A 250 -15.50 -16.07 6.53
N TYR A 251 -14.18 -15.87 6.58
CA TYR A 251 -13.51 -14.92 7.49
C TYR A 251 -14.07 -13.50 7.35
N TYR A 252 -14.12 -13.00 6.12
CA TYR A 252 -14.58 -11.64 5.83
C TYR A 252 -16.02 -11.46 6.31
N LEU A 253 -16.91 -12.40 6.03
CA LEU A 253 -18.29 -12.34 6.50
C LEU A 253 -18.33 -12.39 8.04
N LEU A 254 -17.72 -13.39 8.68
CA LEU A 254 -17.72 -13.50 10.15
C LEU A 254 -17.11 -12.29 10.86
N GLN A 255 -16.13 -11.61 10.28
CA GLN A 255 -15.59 -10.35 10.83
C GLN A 255 -16.61 -9.20 10.80
N GLN A 256 -17.46 -9.16 9.78
CA GLN A 256 -18.45 -8.11 9.60
C GLN A 256 -19.68 -8.31 10.50
N ARG A 257 -19.95 -9.56 10.92
CA ARG A 257 -21.05 -9.93 11.82
C ARG A 257 -20.64 -11.07 12.79
N PRO A 258 -19.74 -10.82 13.75
CA PRO A 258 -19.28 -11.84 14.68
C PRO A 258 -20.40 -12.39 15.58
N GLU A 259 -21.45 -11.58 15.82
CA GLU A 259 -22.59 -11.93 16.67
C GLU A 259 -23.41 -13.13 16.15
N LEU A 260 -23.19 -13.57 14.91
CA LEU A 260 -23.85 -14.75 14.34
C LEU A 260 -23.48 -16.05 15.08
N LEU A 261 -22.37 -16.09 15.81
CA LEU A 261 -21.92 -17.28 16.53
C LEU A 261 -22.38 -17.31 18.01
N ASP A 262 -22.86 -16.18 18.53
CA ASP A 262 -23.17 -16.00 19.96
C ASP A 262 -24.37 -16.86 20.40
N HIS A 263 -25.32 -17.08 19.48
CA HIS A 263 -26.59 -17.75 19.76
C HIS A 263 -26.64 -19.23 19.34
N LEU A 264 -25.51 -19.81 18.89
CA LEU A 264 -25.44 -21.21 18.47
C LEU A 264 -25.28 -22.16 19.66
N ALA A 265 -25.93 -23.32 19.60
CA ALA A 265 -25.66 -24.41 20.53
C ALA A 265 -24.24 -24.96 20.33
N GLU A 266 -23.64 -25.54 21.37
CA GLU A 266 -22.25 -26.03 21.35
C GLU A 266 -21.94 -26.96 20.14
N PRO A 267 -22.78 -27.95 19.79
CA PRO A 267 -22.51 -28.79 18.61
C PRO A 267 -22.60 -28.04 17.27
N GLN A 268 -23.45 -27.01 17.18
CA GLN A 268 -23.57 -26.17 15.98
C GLN A 268 -22.36 -25.25 15.85
N ARG A 269 -21.94 -24.66 16.97
CA ARG A 269 -20.73 -23.85 17.02
C ARG A 269 -19.52 -24.69 16.62
N ASP A 270 -19.33 -25.85 17.23
CA ASP A 270 -18.24 -26.78 16.90
C ASP A 270 -18.25 -27.16 15.43
N HIS A 271 -19.42 -27.33 14.81
CA HIS A 271 -19.50 -27.68 13.41
C HIS A 271 -19.11 -26.54 12.47
N ILE A 272 -19.60 -25.32 12.70
CA ILE A 272 -19.12 -24.12 11.97
C ILE A 272 -17.62 -23.97 12.22
N GLU A 273 -17.23 -24.01 13.48
CA GLU A 273 -15.86 -23.85 13.90
C GLU A 273 -14.97 -24.93 13.33
N THR A 274 -15.40 -26.17 13.10
CA THR A 274 -14.61 -27.28 12.52
C THR A 274 -14.56 -27.22 11.00
N ILE A 275 -15.68 -26.95 10.33
CA ILE A 275 -15.74 -26.82 8.86
C ILE A 275 -14.86 -25.66 8.41
N TYR A 276 -14.92 -24.59 9.18
CA TYR A 276 -14.12 -23.43 8.95
C TYR A 276 -12.79 -23.49 9.74
N HIS A 277 -12.61 -24.44 10.69
CA HIS A 277 -11.53 -24.82 11.68
C HIS A 277 -10.73 -23.71 12.39
N ARG A 278 -10.75 -22.54 11.79
CA ARG A 278 -9.62 -21.66 11.55
C ARG A 278 -10.11 -20.40 10.83
N ALA A 279 -11.39 -20.28 10.47
CA ALA A 279 -11.89 -19.17 9.66
C ALA A 279 -12.37 -18.00 10.51
N VAL A 280 -11.82 -17.87 11.70
CA VAL A 280 -11.08 -16.63 11.91
C VAL A 280 -9.60 -16.85 12.28
N PHE A 281 -9.24 -18.03 12.80
CA PHE A 281 -8.09 -18.30 13.66
C PHE A 281 -8.31 -17.54 14.96
N ASN A 282 -7.75 -18.06 16.05
CA ASN A 282 -7.50 -17.28 17.24
C ASN A 282 -6.83 -15.95 16.85
N HIS A 283 -7.62 -14.87 16.72
CA HIS A 283 -7.20 -13.55 17.08
C HIS A 283 -6.98 -13.62 18.59
N PHE A 284 -5.77 -14.04 18.95
CA PHE A 284 -5.10 -13.69 20.20
C PHE A 284 -5.77 -14.16 21.49
N SER A 285 -5.71 -15.46 21.82
CA SER A 285 -5.52 -15.84 23.23
C SER A 285 -5.14 -17.31 23.41
N THR A 286 -3.93 -17.51 23.91
CA THR A 286 -3.66 -18.33 25.09
C THR A 286 -4.29 -19.73 25.16
N ASN A 287 -3.73 -20.68 24.44
CA ASN A 287 -3.13 -21.79 25.15
C ASN A 287 -1.86 -22.23 24.42
N PRO A 288 -0.76 -22.44 25.15
CA PRO A 288 0.48 -22.92 24.57
C PRO A 288 0.22 -24.27 23.91
N VAL A 289 0.97 -24.60 22.87
CA VAL A 289 1.34 -26.00 22.69
C VAL A 289 1.99 -26.38 24.01
N HIS A 290 1.26 -27.08 24.87
CA HIS A 290 1.83 -27.55 26.13
C HIS A 290 3.04 -28.41 25.73
N PRO A 291 4.24 -28.19 26.29
CA PRO A 291 5.42 -28.99 25.96
C PRO A 291 5.21 -30.50 26.14
N GLU A 292 4.13 -30.88 26.84
CA GLU A 292 3.77 -32.24 27.20
C GLU A 292 2.64 -32.86 26.34
N THR A 293 1.90 -32.10 25.50
CA THR A 293 0.82 -32.64 24.64
C THR A 293 0.60 -31.83 23.34
N PRO A 294 1.34 -32.13 22.26
CA PRO A 294 1.06 -31.59 20.93
C PRO A 294 0.06 -32.49 20.18
N GLY A 295 -1.22 -32.24 20.40
CA GLY A 295 -2.31 -32.97 19.71
C GLY A 295 -2.84 -32.22 18.49
N GLY A 296 -3.13 -32.96 17.43
CA GLY A 296 -3.84 -32.46 16.26
C GLY A 296 -4.04 -33.57 15.25
N VAL A 297 -5.24 -33.67 14.67
CA VAL A 297 -5.69 -34.77 13.80
C VAL A 297 -4.59 -35.31 12.85
N PRO A 298 -3.75 -34.48 12.18
CA PRO A 298 -2.65 -34.98 11.35
C PRO A 298 -1.45 -35.61 12.10
N LEU A 299 -1.05 -35.09 13.27
CA LEU A 299 0.06 -35.66 14.05
C LEU A 299 -0.33 -37.04 14.61
N ASP A 300 -1.56 -37.14 15.10
CA ASP A 300 -2.13 -38.36 15.68
C ASP A 300 -2.30 -39.44 14.59
N MET A 301 -2.86 -39.07 13.42
CA MET A 301 -2.96 -39.95 12.24
C MET A 301 -1.60 -40.49 11.79
N LEU A 302 -0.55 -39.67 11.89
CA LEU A 302 0.81 -40.02 11.48
C LEU A 302 1.67 -40.59 12.63
N LYS A 303 1.13 -40.70 13.85
CA LYS A 303 1.82 -41.14 15.07
C LYS A 303 3.06 -40.30 15.42
N LEU A 304 2.97 -38.98 15.27
CA LEU A 304 4.05 -38.01 15.47
C LEU A 304 3.92 -37.19 16.77
N GLU A 305 3.17 -37.69 17.74
CA GLU A 305 2.81 -36.93 18.95
C GLU A 305 3.94 -36.78 19.98
N THR A 306 5.00 -37.58 19.86
CA THR A 306 6.19 -37.44 20.70
C THR A 306 7.31 -36.72 19.96
N ARG A 307 8.12 -35.95 20.71
CA ARG A 307 9.29 -35.26 20.16
C ARG A 307 10.22 -36.22 19.42
N ASP A 308 10.40 -37.43 19.93
CA ASP A 308 11.28 -38.44 19.34
C ASP A 308 10.68 -39.02 18.06
N ALA A 309 9.40 -39.41 18.05
CA ALA A 309 8.74 -39.90 16.83
C ALA A 309 8.70 -38.85 15.72
N TYR A 310 8.37 -37.60 16.07
CA TYR A 310 8.43 -36.48 15.14
C TYR A 310 9.85 -36.28 14.60
N THR A 311 10.85 -36.28 15.49
CA THR A 311 12.26 -36.09 15.13
C THR A 311 12.74 -37.13 14.12
N ASP A 312 12.51 -38.40 14.43
CA ASP A 312 13.05 -39.52 13.67
C ASP A 312 12.48 -39.56 12.24
N ILE A 313 11.24 -39.11 12.06
CA ILE A 313 10.57 -39.06 10.76
C ILE A 313 10.87 -37.74 10.03
N ALA A 314 10.61 -36.60 10.66
CA ALA A 314 10.71 -35.28 10.02
C ALA A 314 12.14 -34.92 9.61
N PHE A 315 13.16 -35.33 10.39
CA PHE A 315 14.56 -35.06 10.10
C PHE A 315 15.32 -36.26 9.53
N SER A 316 14.62 -37.35 9.18
CA SER A 316 15.23 -38.56 8.57
C SER A 316 16.09 -38.24 7.35
N ARG A 317 15.71 -37.23 6.55
CA ARG A 317 16.43 -36.81 5.34
C ARG A 317 17.72 -36.01 5.61
N ASN A 318 17.96 -35.60 6.85
CA ASN A 318 19.25 -35.03 7.26
C ASN A 318 20.30 -36.13 7.49
N LEU A 319 19.87 -37.36 7.76
CA LEU A 319 20.76 -38.49 7.99
C LEU A 319 21.60 -38.79 6.74
N GLY A 320 22.89 -39.02 6.96
CA GLY A 320 23.89 -39.15 5.89
C GLY A 320 24.67 -37.86 5.62
N LEU A 321 24.11 -36.70 5.97
CA LEU A 321 24.84 -35.41 6.04
C LEU A 321 25.18 -35.05 7.49
N VAL A 322 24.27 -35.35 8.41
CA VAL A 322 24.42 -35.28 9.86
C VAL A 322 24.13 -36.69 10.40
N ASP A 323 24.90 -37.17 11.36
CA ASP A 323 24.64 -38.45 12.01
C ASP A 323 23.53 -38.31 13.07
N TYR A 324 23.00 -39.44 13.56
CA TYR A 324 21.91 -39.41 14.53
C TYR A 324 22.27 -38.60 15.80
N ALA A 325 23.47 -38.83 16.34
CA ALA A 325 23.96 -38.10 17.50
C ALA A 325 24.07 -36.59 17.23
N GLY A 326 24.56 -36.20 16.04
CA GLY A 326 24.59 -34.82 15.61
C GLY A 326 23.19 -34.22 15.49
N GLN A 327 22.21 -34.94 14.92
CA GLN A 327 20.85 -34.44 14.80
C GLN A 327 20.21 -34.20 16.19
N ARG A 328 20.40 -35.13 17.14
CA ARG A 328 19.95 -34.97 18.53
C ARG A 328 20.64 -33.79 19.21
N ARG A 329 21.90 -33.54 18.89
CA ARG A 329 22.64 -32.38 19.40
C ARG A 329 22.10 -31.06 18.85
N LEU A 330 21.81 -30.98 17.55
CA LEU A 330 21.17 -29.81 16.94
C LEU A 330 19.83 -29.50 17.63
N LEU A 331 19.01 -30.52 17.87
CA LEU A 331 17.71 -30.35 18.54
C LEU A 331 17.83 -29.85 19.99
N ARG A 332 18.94 -30.15 20.67
CA ARG A 332 19.22 -29.63 22.02
C ARG A 332 19.85 -28.25 22.01
N SER A 333 20.38 -27.79 20.88
CA SER A 333 21.09 -26.52 20.79
C SER A 333 20.11 -25.35 20.84
N ARG A 334 20.50 -24.26 21.51
CA ARG A 334 19.74 -23.00 21.56
C ARG A 334 20.41 -21.91 20.73
N VAL A 335 19.66 -21.36 19.79
CA VAL A 335 20.13 -20.27 18.92
C VAL A 335 19.40 -18.97 19.21
N ALA A 336 20.14 -17.89 19.46
CA ALA A 336 19.57 -16.55 19.56
C ALA A 336 19.54 -15.86 18.20
N ILE A 337 18.43 -15.20 17.88
CA ILE A 337 18.26 -14.39 16.66
C ILE A 337 17.63 -13.07 17.06
N ALA A 338 18.40 -11.99 16.93
CA ALA A 338 17.92 -10.61 17.15
C ALA A 338 17.60 -9.98 15.79
N GLY A 339 16.35 -9.56 15.61
CA GLY A 339 15.79 -9.09 14.34
C GLY A 339 15.25 -10.25 13.49
N LEU A 340 13.98 -10.16 13.10
CA LEU A 340 13.21 -11.12 12.31
C LEU A 340 12.76 -10.52 10.97
N GLY A 341 13.52 -9.53 10.49
CA GLY A 341 13.34 -8.90 9.19
C GLY A 341 13.81 -9.75 8.01
N GLY A 342 14.48 -9.13 7.03
CA GLY A 342 14.81 -9.77 5.75
C GLY A 342 15.63 -11.06 5.86
N VAL A 343 16.66 -11.08 6.71
CA VAL A 343 17.48 -12.30 6.90
C VAL A 343 17.06 -13.11 8.12
N GLY A 344 16.73 -12.46 9.24
CA GLY A 344 16.48 -13.13 10.51
C GLY A 344 15.29 -14.09 10.48
N GLY A 345 14.18 -13.70 9.83
CA GLY A 345 13.03 -14.59 9.65
C GLY A 345 13.38 -15.84 8.83
N ILE A 346 14.18 -15.68 7.77
CA ILE A 346 14.63 -16.82 6.95
C ILE A 346 15.67 -17.67 7.71
N HIS A 347 16.53 -17.05 8.53
CA HIS A 347 17.45 -17.77 9.42
C HIS A 347 16.70 -18.69 10.37
N LEU A 348 15.68 -18.17 11.06
CA LEU A 348 14.82 -18.96 11.96
C LEU A 348 14.23 -20.17 11.23
N MET A 349 13.58 -19.94 10.09
CA MET A 349 12.92 -21.03 9.35
C MET A 349 13.90 -22.06 8.79
N THR A 350 15.08 -21.60 8.36
CA THR A 350 16.12 -22.50 7.85
C THR A 350 16.71 -23.35 8.98
N LEU A 351 17.00 -22.74 10.13
CA LEU A 351 17.55 -23.43 11.30
C LEU A 351 16.55 -24.39 11.93
N ALA A 352 15.27 -24.01 12.05
CA ALA A 352 14.22 -24.88 12.54
C ALA A 352 14.06 -26.13 11.66
N ARG A 353 14.07 -25.96 10.32
CA ARG A 353 14.04 -27.07 9.36
C ARG A 353 15.33 -27.90 9.32
N THR A 354 16.46 -27.32 9.72
CA THR A 354 17.72 -28.05 9.91
C THR A 354 17.70 -28.89 11.21
N GLY A 355 16.70 -28.65 12.08
CA GLY A 355 16.49 -29.37 13.32
C GLY A 355 17.20 -28.76 14.52
N ILE A 356 17.37 -27.43 14.54
CA ILE A 356 17.59 -26.70 15.79
C ILE A 356 16.28 -26.67 16.57
N GLY A 357 16.32 -27.03 17.86
CA GLY A 357 15.12 -27.20 18.67
C GLY A 357 14.78 -26.01 19.58
N ASN A 358 15.75 -25.17 19.93
CA ASN A 358 15.54 -24.11 20.92
C ASN A 358 15.96 -22.74 20.37
N PHE A 359 15.19 -21.69 20.66
CA PHE A 359 15.42 -20.35 20.15
C PHE A 359 15.19 -19.25 21.18
N ASN A 360 16.01 -18.19 21.14
CA ASN A 360 15.71 -16.89 21.73
C ASN A 360 15.46 -15.89 20.59
N LEU A 361 14.27 -15.31 20.51
CA LEU A 361 13.85 -14.46 19.39
C LEU A 361 13.48 -13.06 19.87
N ALA A 362 13.98 -12.04 19.19
CA ALA A 362 13.70 -10.64 19.53
C ALA A 362 13.37 -9.83 18.28
N ASP A 363 12.21 -9.18 18.24
CA ASP A 363 11.81 -8.18 17.23
C ASP A 363 10.60 -7.40 17.78
N PHE A 364 10.59 -6.08 17.59
CA PHE A 364 9.53 -5.17 18.08
C PHE A 364 8.68 -4.58 16.95
N ASP A 365 9.03 -4.84 15.68
CA ASP A 365 8.32 -4.28 14.54
C ASP A 365 7.06 -5.09 14.19
N ALA A 366 6.15 -4.46 13.46
CA ALA A 366 5.05 -5.12 12.75
C ALA A 366 5.35 -5.29 11.25
N TYR A 367 4.61 -6.18 10.59
CA TYR A 367 4.66 -6.28 9.13
C TYR A 367 3.87 -5.17 8.44
N SER A 368 4.47 -4.57 7.42
CA SER A 368 3.81 -3.63 6.49
C SER A 368 4.12 -4.00 5.02
N PRO A 369 3.44 -3.38 4.04
CA PRO A 369 3.64 -3.68 2.62
C PRO A 369 5.10 -3.60 2.15
N VAL A 370 5.93 -2.74 2.75
CA VAL A 370 7.35 -2.59 2.38
C VAL A 370 8.21 -3.81 2.74
N ASN A 371 7.65 -4.78 3.47
CA ASN A 371 8.33 -6.01 3.88
C ASN A 371 8.12 -7.17 2.90
N LEU A 372 7.09 -7.11 2.04
CA LEU A 372 6.69 -8.20 1.13
C LEU A 372 7.80 -8.66 0.18
N ASN A 373 8.72 -7.76 -0.19
CA ASN A 373 9.74 -8.07 -1.19
C ASN A 373 10.84 -9.03 -0.68
N ARG A 374 10.93 -9.32 0.63
CA ARG A 374 12.06 -10.07 1.22
C ARG A 374 11.87 -10.67 2.63
N GLN A 375 10.81 -10.34 3.37
CA GLN A 375 10.66 -10.82 4.76
C GLN A 375 9.71 -12.03 4.81
N TYR A 376 10.17 -13.15 5.35
CA TYR A 376 9.47 -14.44 5.28
C TYR A 376 8.03 -14.42 5.81
N GLY A 377 7.80 -13.76 6.95
CA GLY A 377 6.46 -13.69 7.56
C GLY A 377 5.54 -12.64 6.93
N ALA A 378 6.04 -11.78 6.04
CA ALA A 378 5.25 -10.74 5.41
C ALA A 378 4.30 -11.34 4.36
N SER A 379 3.00 -11.13 4.56
CA SER A 379 1.93 -11.50 3.64
C SER A 379 0.78 -10.50 3.79
N ILE A 380 -0.18 -10.49 2.86
CA ILE A 380 -1.36 -9.64 2.98
C ILE A 380 -2.08 -9.88 4.33
N ALA A 381 -2.15 -11.14 4.77
CA ALA A 381 -2.79 -11.53 6.03
C ALA A 381 -1.99 -11.18 7.29
N SER A 382 -0.73 -10.74 7.17
CA SER A 382 0.12 -10.42 8.33
C SER A 382 0.31 -8.93 8.57
N PHE A 383 -0.23 -8.05 7.73
CA PHE A 383 -0.07 -6.60 7.90
C PHE A 383 -0.62 -6.13 9.24
N GLY A 384 0.14 -5.28 9.94
CA GLY A 384 -0.15 -4.80 11.28
C GLY A 384 0.16 -5.79 12.41
N ARG A 385 0.47 -7.05 12.12
CA ARG A 385 0.85 -8.05 13.14
C ARG A 385 2.34 -7.96 13.46
N GLY A 386 2.70 -8.18 14.72
CA GLY A 386 4.09 -8.23 15.19
C GLY A 386 4.90 -9.30 14.46
N LYS A 387 6.12 -8.94 14.02
CA LYS A 387 7.02 -9.87 13.32
C LYS A 387 7.38 -11.08 14.19
N LEU A 388 7.60 -10.85 15.48
CA LEU A 388 7.93 -11.88 16.45
C LEU A 388 6.83 -12.94 16.57
N ASP A 389 5.58 -12.50 16.72
CA ASP A 389 4.43 -13.41 16.87
C ASP A 389 4.25 -14.27 15.62
N VAL A 390 4.18 -13.62 14.45
CA VAL A 390 4.00 -14.29 13.17
C VAL A 390 5.15 -15.28 12.92
N MET A 391 6.40 -14.90 13.18
CA MET A 391 7.52 -15.82 12.96
C MET A 391 7.56 -16.97 13.97
N THR A 392 7.12 -16.75 15.21
CA THR A 392 6.97 -17.80 16.22
C THR A 392 5.92 -18.82 15.79
N GLU A 393 4.74 -18.36 15.34
CA GLU A 393 3.69 -19.22 14.77
C GLU A 393 4.19 -20.04 13.58
N ARG A 394 4.93 -19.40 12.67
CA ARG A 394 5.50 -20.09 11.50
C ARG A 394 6.52 -21.16 11.91
N ALA A 395 7.40 -20.87 12.87
CA ALA A 395 8.37 -21.83 13.36
C ALA A 395 7.69 -23.04 14.03
N LEU A 396 6.70 -22.80 14.90
CA LEU A 396 5.94 -23.86 15.57
C LEU A 396 5.10 -24.69 14.59
N SER A 397 4.60 -24.08 13.52
CA SER A 397 3.90 -24.82 12.45
C SER A 397 4.82 -25.77 11.68
N VAL A 398 6.14 -25.50 11.69
CA VAL A 398 7.14 -26.42 11.14
C VAL A 398 7.44 -27.50 12.14
N ASN A 399 7.82 -27.15 13.36
CA ASN A 399 8.15 -28.10 14.42
C ASN A 399 7.39 -27.70 15.70
N PRO A 400 6.37 -28.46 16.13
CA PRO A 400 5.56 -28.10 17.29
C PRO A 400 6.33 -28.27 18.62
N PHE A 401 7.48 -28.94 18.60
CA PHE A 401 8.29 -29.20 19.79
C PHE A 401 9.40 -28.17 20.03
N LEU A 402 9.38 -27.02 19.34
CA LEU A 402 10.37 -25.97 19.56
C LEU A 402 10.20 -25.32 20.94
N ASP A 403 11.31 -25.03 21.61
CA ASP A 403 11.34 -24.19 22.82
C ASP A 403 11.78 -22.77 22.44
N ILE A 404 10.82 -21.84 22.38
CA ILE A 404 11.03 -20.46 21.93
C ILE A 404 10.86 -19.51 23.12
N ARG A 405 11.91 -18.71 23.41
CA ARG A 405 11.85 -17.58 24.36
C ARG A 405 11.76 -16.28 23.56
N SER A 406 10.70 -15.52 23.80
CA SER A 406 10.36 -14.31 23.04
C SER A 406 10.71 -13.04 23.80
N PHE A 407 11.22 -12.03 23.09
CA PHE A 407 11.62 -10.72 23.60
C PHE A 407 10.95 -9.62 22.73
N PRO A 408 9.68 -9.29 22.98
CA PRO A 408 8.87 -8.41 22.13
C PRO A 408 9.33 -6.95 22.15
N GLU A 409 10.01 -6.50 23.19
CA GLU A 409 10.60 -5.15 23.27
C GLU A 409 11.94 -5.06 22.50
N GLY A 410 12.37 -6.15 21.86
CA GLY A 410 13.68 -6.26 21.26
C GLY A 410 14.80 -6.49 22.28
N VAL A 411 16.04 -6.30 21.82
CA VAL A 411 17.22 -6.38 22.70
C VAL A 411 17.57 -4.95 23.16
N THR A 412 17.66 -4.75 24.46
CA THR A 412 18.09 -3.50 25.10
C THR A 412 19.29 -3.75 25.99
N ALA A 413 19.85 -2.70 26.61
CA ALA A 413 20.95 -2.87 27.56
C ALA A 413 20.53 -3.71 28.78
N GLU A 414 19.26 -3.67 29.15
CA GLU A 414 18.68 -4.36 30.29
C GLU A 414 18.31 -5.82 29.97
N THR A 415 17.89 -6.10 28.73
CA THR A 415 17.43 -7.45 28.33
C THR A 415 18.53 -8.32 27.72
N ILE A 416 19.68 -7.75 27.36
CA ILE A 416 20.78 -8.44 26.67
C ILE A 416 21.26 -9.73 27.35
N ASP A 417 21.37 -9.73 28.68
CA ASP A 417 21.82 -10.90 29.45
C ASP A 417 20.77 -12.01 29.48
N ALA A 418 19.50 -11.64 29.65
CA ALA A 418 18.39 -12.59 29.57
C ALA A 418 18.27 -13.18 28.15
N PHE A 419 18.47 -12.35 27.12
CA PHE A 419 18.45 -12.77 25.72
C PHE A 419 19.58 -13.73 25.35
N LEU A 420 20.75 -13.62 25.99
CA LEU A 420 21.89 -14.52 25.75
C LEU A 420 21.94 -15.73 26.70
N LYS A 421 20.98 -15.86 27.62
CA LYS A 421 20.94 -16.96 28.59
C LYS A 421 20.72 -18.31 27.91
N ASP A 422 21.57 -19.28 28.26
CA ASP A 422 21.58 -20.67 27.74
C ASP A 422 21.80 -20.78 26.21
N VAL A 423 22.34 -19.74 25.57
CA VAL A 423 22.50 -19.69 24.11
C VAL A 423 23.83 -20.34 23.70
N ASP A 424 23.79 -21.27 22.75
CA ASP A 424 24.98 -21.92 22.17
C ASP A 424 25.55 -21.14 20.98
N LEU A 425 24.72 -20.33 20.32
CA LEU A 425 25.07 -19.60 19.10
C LEU A 425 24.16 -18.38 18.91
N LEU A 426 24.76 -17.23 18.61
CA LEU A 426 24.04 -16.04 18.16
C LEU A 426 24.11 -15.93 16.62
N VAL A 427 22.97 -15.68 15.98
CA VAL A 427 22.90 -15.38 14.54
C VAL A 427 22.32 -13.97 14.37
N ASP A 428 23.09 -13.09 13.71
CA ASP A 428 22.74 -11.70 13.49
C ASP A 428 21.62 -11.54 12.46
N GLY A 429 20.47 -11.03 12.90
CA GLY A 429 19.34 -10.62 12.08
C GLY A 429 19.03 -9.13 12.18
N ILE A 430 19.90 -8.34 12.84
CA ILE A 430 19.65 -6.95 13.20
C ILE A 430 19.65 -6.08 11.94
N ASP A 431 18.86 -5.01 11.89
CA ASP A 431 18.87 -4.06 10.79
C ASP A 431 20.26 -3.43 10.58
N PHE A 432 20.64 -3.17 9.32
CA PHE A 432 21.96 -2.63 8.98
C PHE A 432 22.30 -1.35 9.78
N PHE A 433 21.33 -0.48 10.01
CA PHE A 433 21.51 0.82 10.66
C PHE A 433 21.36 0.78 12.19
N ALA A 434 20.98 -0.36 12.79
CA ALA A 434 20.92 -0.55 14.24
C ALA A 434 22.30 -0.97 14.82
N LEU A 435 23.31 -0.13 14.57
CA LEU A 435 24.71 -0.47 14.83
C LEU A 435 25.08 -0.51 16.33
N ASP A 436 24.53 0.39 17.15
CA ASP A 436 24.87 0.48 18.58
C ASP A 436 24.47 -0.80 19.33
N ILE A 437 23.19 -1.19 19.21
CA ILE A 437 22.71 -2.41 19.85
C ILE A 437 23.39 -3.67 19.30
N ARG A 438 23.67 -3.73 17.97
CA ARG A 438 24.44 -4.83 17.38
C ARG A 438 25.82 -4.95 18.04
N ARG A 439 26.53 -3.83 18.19
CA ARG A 439 27.85 -3.81 18.82
C ARG A 439 27.80 -4.34 20.25
N ARG A 440 26.88 -3.81 21.07
CA ARG A 440 26.68 -4.24 22.47
C ARG A 440 26.41 -5.75 22.55
N LEU A 441 25.48 -6.25 21.73
CA LEU A 441 25.12 -7.66 21.66
C LEU A 441 26.30 -8.56 21.30
N PHE A 442 27.10 -8.18 20.30
CA PHE A 442 28.24 -8.96 19.85
C PHE A 442 29.36 -9.02 20.90
N ASN A 443 29.65 -7.89 21.53
CA ASN A 443 30.67 -7.84 22.57
C ASN A 443 30.24 -8.66 23.79
N ARG A 444 28.96 -8.55 24.20
CA ARG A 444 28.43 -9.34 25.31
C ARG A 444 28.40 -10.84 25.02
N ALA A 445 27.99 -11.24 23.81
CA ALA A 445 28.05 -12.65 23.39
C ALA A 445 29.48 -13.20 23.47
N LEU A 446 30.47 -12.42 23.04
CA LEU A 446 31.88 -12.82 23.12
C LEU A 446 32.38 -12.98 24.56
N GLU A 447 32.00 -12.07 25.47
CA GLU A 447 32.32 -12.16 26.91
C GLU A 447 31.75 -13.44 27.55
N LEU A 448 30.55 -13.85 27.13
CA LEU A 448 29.89 -15.08 27.58
C LEU A 448 30.40 -16.34 26.85
N GLY A 449 31.35 -16.21 25.93
CA GLY A 449 31.88 -17.34 25.17
C GLY A 449 30.92 -17.88 24.10
N ILE A 450 29.97 -17.07 23.65
CA ILE A 450 28.97 -17.42 22.64
C ILE A 450 29.50 -17.03 21.24
N PRO A 451 29.62 -17.98 20.30
CA PRO A 451 29.93 -17.68 18.91
C PRO A 451 28.86 -16.82 18.23
N VAL A 452 29.25 -15.96 17.28
CA VAL A 452 28.33 -15.10 16.53
C VAL A 452 28.52 -15.28 15.03
N ILE A 453 27.43 -15.43 14.28
CA ILE A 453 27.45 -15.45 12.80
C ILE A 453 26.75 -14.20 12.27
N THR A 454 27.40 -13.50 11.35
CA THR A 454 26.78 -12.43 10.55
C THR A 454 26.76 -12.82 9.08
N ALA A 455 25.57 -12.87 8.50
CA ALA A 455 25.36 -13.03 7.07
C ALA A 455 24.58 -11.82 6.52
N GLY A 456 25.32 -10.83 6.02
CA GLY A 456 24.75 -9.56 5.53
C GLY A 456 24.42 -9.61 4.03
N PRO A 457 23.17 -9.31 3.62
CA PRO A 457 22.79 -9.25 2.21
C PRO A 457 23.30 -7.94 1.59
N LEU A 458 24.03 -8.02 0.48
CA LEU A 458 24.56 -6.86 -0.24
C LEU A 458 24.38 -7.06 -1.75
N GLY A 459 23.45 -6.33 -2.37
CA GLY A 459 23.06 -6.58 -3.75
C GLY A 459 22.44 -7.97 -3.91
N TYR A 460 23.01 -8.79 -4.80
CA TYR A 460 22.66 -10.22 -4.95
C TYR A 460 23.49 -11.13 -4.03
N SER A 461 24.45 -10.57 -3.30
CA SER A 461 25.49 -11.32 -2.59
C SER A 461 25.22 -11.49 -1.09
N CYS A 462 25.89 -12.48 -0.50
CA CYS A 462 25.98 -12.64 0.96
C CYS A 462 27.42 -12.37 1.41
N ALA A 463 27.59 -11.45 2.35
CA ALA A 463 28.82 -11.25 3.11
C ALA A 463 28.74 -12.01 4.44
N LEU A 464 29.71 -12.89 4.70
CA LEU A 464 29.72 -13.79 5.85
C LEU A 464 30.93 -13.54 6.75
N LEU A 465 30.66 -13.28 8.03
CA LEU A 465 31.61 -13.18 9.13
C LEU A 465 31.22 -14.14 10.25
N VAL A 466 32.22 -14.70 10.93
CA VAL A 466 32.03 -15.58 12.08
C VAL A 466 32.93 -15.09 13.20
N PHE A 467 32.38 -14.78 14.36
CA PHE A 467 33.10 -14.41 15.57
C PHE A 467 33.11 -15.62 16.50
N MET A 468 34.29 -16.01 16.97
CA MET A 468 34.47 -17.13 17.88
C MET A 468 35.11 -16.63 19.19
N PRO A 469 34.80 -17.26 20.34
CA PRO A 469 35.47 -17.00 21.61
C PRO A 469 37.00 -17.04 21.50
N GLY A 470 37.67 -16.13 22.20
CA GLY A 470 39.13 -15.97 22.12
C GLY A 470 39.67 -15.36 20.81
N GLY A 471 38.79 -14.98 19.88
CA GLY A 471 39.13 -14.31 18.63
C GLY A 471 39.06 -12.78 18.68
N MET A 472 39.11 -12.16 17.50
CA MET A 472 38.93 -10.71 17.36
C MET A 472 37.46 -10.34 17.60
N ASN A 473 37.21 -9.29 18.39
CA ASN A 473 35.85 -8.79 18.65
C ASN A 473 35.34 -7.84 17.55
N PHE A 474 34.06 -7.48 17.64
CA PHE A 474 33.36 -6.60 16.69
C PHE A 474 34.09 -5.25 16.55
N ASP A 475 34.36 -4.59 17.67
CA ASP A 475 35.02 -3.28 17.76
C ASP A 475 36.39 -3.27 17.10
N SER A 476 37.20 -4.29 17.35
CA SER A 476 38.54 -4.40 16.77
C SER A 476 38.50 -4.69 15.28
N TYR A 477 37.52 -5.49 14.83
CA TYR A 477 37.37 -5.86 13.42
C TYR A 477 36.93 -4.66 12.58
N PHE A 478 35.84 -3.99 12.97
CA PHE A 478 35.31 -2.83 12.25
C PHE A 478 36.02 -1.52 12.61
N GLY A 479 36.77 -1.50 13.71
CA GLY A 479 37.34 -0.29 14.27
C GLY A 479 36.27 0.67 14.77
N ILE A 480 35.23 0.19 15.46
CA ILE A 480 34.14 1.04 15.95
C ILE A 480 34.21 1.05 17.48
N ASP A 481 33.96 2.21 18.07
CA ASP A 481 33.93 2.48 19.51
C ASP A 481 32.75 3.42 19.84
N ASP A 482 32.54 3.72 21.12
CA ASP A 482 31.45 4.57 21.60
C ASP A 482 31.52 6.01 21.06
N ASP A 483 32.73 6.49 20.74
CA ASP A 483 32.96 7.84 20.21
C ASP A 483 32.82 7.91 18.68
N THR A 484 32.63 6.78 18.00
CA THR A 484 32.54 6.73 16.54
C THR A 484 31.21 7.33 16.08
N PRO A 485 31.20 8.41 15.25
CA PRO A 485 29.97 9.00 14.77
C PRO A 485 29.11 7.99 13.98
N PRO A 486 27.76 8.00 14.09
CA PRO A 486 26.90 6.98 13.49
C PRO A 486 27.13 6.76 11.99
N MET A 487 27.28 7.84 11.23
CA MET A 487 27.53 7.80 9.80
C MET A 487 28.85 7.10 9.45
N GLU A 488 29.88 7.37 10.24
CA GLU A 488 31.17 6.71 10.09
C GLU A 488 31.08 5.24 10.51
N GLY A 489 30.31 4.94 11.55
CA GLY A 489 29.98 3.57 11.96
C GLY A 489 29.36 2.77 10.82
N TYR A 490 28.32 3.29 10.15
CA TYR A 490 27.68 2.61 9.02
C TYR A 490 28.64 2.35 7.85
N LEU A 491 29.51 3.33 7.56
CA LEU A 491 30.52 3.19 6.50
C LEU A 491 31.56 2.12 6.84
N ARG A 492 32.08 2.13 8.08
CA ARG A 492 33.02 1.11 8.57
C ARG A 492 32.37 -0.28 8.59
N PHE A 493 31.11 -0.38 9.02
CA PHE A 493 30.36 -1.64 9.02
C PHE A 493 30.21 -2.21 7.60
N GLY A 494 29.73 -1.41 6.64
CA GLY A 494 29.61 -1.84 5.24
C GLY A 494 30.96 -2.24 4.61
N MET A 495 32.03 -1.47 4.88
CA MET A 495 33.38 -1.78 4.42
C MET A 495 33.95 -3.05 5.05
N GLY A 496 33.63 -3.34 6.32
CA GLY A 496 34.08 -4.53 7.01
C GLY A 496 33.34 -5.80 6.56
N LEU A 497 32.05 -5.69 6.26
CA LEU A 497 31.26 -6.79 5.68
C LEU A 497 31.79 -7.18 4.29
N ALA A 498 32.03 -6.18 3.43
CA ALA A 498 32.51 -6.41 2.06
C ALA A 498 33.79 -5.59 1.74
N PRO A 499 34.97 -5.97 2.26
CA PRO A 499 36.24 -5.23 2.05
C PRO A 499 36.72 -5.19 0.59
N ARG A 500 36.15 -6.06 -0.24
CA ARG A 500 36.35 -6.18 -1.69
C ARG A 500 34.97 -6.36 -2.33
N PRO A 501 34.19 -5.29 -2.45
CA PRO A 501 32.75 -5.36 -2.68
C PRO A 501 32.41 -5.86 -4.09
N ALA A 502 31.94 -7.10 -4.20
CA ALA A 502 31.53 -7.68 -5.48
C ALA A 502 30.28 -7.01 -6.08
N HIS A 503 29.42 -6.44 -5.23
CA HIS A 503 28.10 -5.92 -5.60
C HIS A 503 28.09 -4.47 -6.12
N LEU A 504 29.15 -3.69 -5.86
CA LEU A 504 29.15 -2.25 -6.21
C LEU A 504 29.13 -1.99 -7.72
N GLY A 505 29.56 -2.95 -8.55
CA GLY A 505 29.64 -2.76 -10.00
C GLY A 505 28.29 -2.66 -10.70
N TYR A 506 27.24 -3.25 -10.13
CA TYR A 506 25.88 -3.27 -10.71
C TYR A 506 24.86 -2.51 -9.87
N MET A 507 25.18 -2.14 -8.63
CA MET A 507 24.22 -1.49 -7.75
C MET A 507 23.95 -0.06 -8.18
N ASP A 508 22.67 0.26 -8.38
CA ASP A 508 22.26 1.63 -8.66
C ASP A 508 22.39 2.51 -7.42
N ARG A 509 23.38 3.40 -7.46
CA ARG A 509 23.71 4.33 -6.37
C ARG A 509 22.59 5.30 -6.02
N ARG A 510 21.62 5.54 -6.93
CA ARG A 510 20.47 6.40 -6.66
C ARG A 510 19.58 5.86 -5.53
N PHE A 511 19.65 4.56 -5.26
CA PHE A 511 18.87 3.89 -4.22
C PHE A 511 19.67 3.58 -2.95
N VAL A 512 20.91 4.07 -2.85
CA VAL A 512 21.81 3.82 -1.73
C VAL A 512 22.11 5.15 -1.03
N SER A 513 21.70 5.28 0.22
CA SER A 513 21.91 6.48 1.02
C SER A 513 22.14 6.10 2.48
N LEU A 514 23.33 6.42 3.01
CA LEU A 514 23.62 6.24 4.44
C LEU A 514 22.89 7.29 5.29
N HIS A 515 22.69 8.50 4.73
CA HIS A 515 21.95 9.58 5.37
C HIS A 515 20.48 9.19 5.57
N ASP A 516 19.84 8.71 4.51
CA ASP A 516 18.42 8.34 4.52
C ASP A 516 18.18 6.89 4.95
N ARG A 517 19.20 6.25 5.54
CA ARG A 517 19.19 4.85 6.03
C ARG A 517 18.55 3.87 5.02
N ARG A 518 18.97 3.97 3.76
CA ARG A 518 18.39 3.22 2.64
C ARG A 518 19.43 2.39 1.90
N GLY A 519 19.14 1.10 1.76
CA GLY A 519 19.89 0.19 0.90
C GLY A 519 18.93 -0.75 0.17
N PRO A 520 19.13 -1.02 -1.13
CA PRO A 520 18.32 -1.98 -1.85
C PRO A 520 18.59 -3.39 -1.32
N SER A 521 17.55 -4.21 -1.26
CA SER A 521 17.64 -5.59 -0.80
C SER A 521 16.76 -6.47 -1.68
N LEU A 522 17.30 -7.63 -2.06
CA LEU A 522 16.61 -8.65 -2.83
C LEU A 522 16.51 -9.92 -2.02
N ASP A 523 15.36 -10.58 -2.11
CA ASP A 523 15.09 -11.84 -1.42
C ASP A 523 16.11 -12.94 -1.74
N ILE A 524 16.66 -12.93 -2.98
CA ILE A 524 17.75 -13.83 -3.41
C ILE A 524 18.93 -13.76 -2.44
N ALA A 525 19.35 -12.56 -2.06
CA ALA A 525 20.47 -12.38 -1.15
C ALA A 525 20.09 -12.83 0.27
N CYS A 526 18.85 -12.58 0.70
CA CYS A 526 18.36 -13.01 2.02
C CYS A 526 18.34 -14.54 2.17
N HIS A 527 17.87 -15.27 1.16
CA HIS A 527 17.93 -16.73 1.11
C HIS A 527 19.37 -17.26 1.07
N LEU A 528 20.25 -16.63 0.29
CA LEU A 528 21.66 -17.00 0.26
C LEU A 528 22.32 -16.79 1.64
N CYS A 529 22.00 -15.69 2.33
CA CYS A 529 22.45 -15.44 3.69
C CYS A 529 22.01 -16.56 4.64
N ALA A 530 20.75 -17.02 4.56
CA ALA A 530 20.26 -18.10 5.41
C ALA A 530 20.96 -19.43 5.16
N GLY A 531 21.18 -19.82 3.90
CA GLY A 531 21.93 -21.03 3.58
C GLY A 531 23.38 -20.97 4.10
N MET A 532 24.06 -19.83 3.92
CA MET A 532 25.44 -19.66 4.39
C MET A 532 25.55 -19.59 5.93
N ALA A 533 24.62 -18.90 6.59
CA ALA A 533 24.58 -18.81 8.05
C ALA A 533 24.27 -20.17 8.69
N ALA A 534 23.24 -20.88 8.21
CA ALA A 534 22.88 -22.21 8.69
C ALA A 534 24.02 -23.22 8.49
N THR A 535 24.77 -23.11 7.38
CA THR A 535 25.96 -23.94 7.14
C THR A 535 27.01 -23.74 8.23
N GLU A 536 27.33 -22.50 8.61
CA GLU A 536 28.29 -22.25 9.70
C GLU A 536 27.70 -22.61 11.07
N ALA A 537 26.40 -22.43 11.28
CA ALA A 537 25.72 -22.82 12.51
C ALA A 537 25.86 -24.33 12.78
N VAL A 538 25.54 -25.17 11.78
CA VAL A 538 25.72 -26.63 11.88
C VAL A 538 27.18 -26.99 12.12
N ARG A 539 28.13 -26.31 11.48
CA ARG A 539 29.56 -26.59 11.68
C ARG A 539 30.02 -26.25 13.10
N ILE A 540 29.57 -25.13 13.66
CA ILE A 540 29.89 -24.71 15.03
C ILE A 540 29.26 -25.67 16.05
N LEU A 541 27.95 -25.87 15.94
CA LEU A 541 27.16 -26.68 16.88
C LEU A 541 27.52 -28.16 16.84
N LEU A 542 28.04 -28.69 15.72
CA LEU A 542 28.56 -30.05 15.64
C LEU A 542 30.07 -30.16 15.81
N HIS A 543 30.76 -29.06 16.14
CA HIS A 543 32.22 -29.01 16.32
C HIS A 543 33.02 -29.51 15.11
N ARG A 544 32.55 -29.20 13.89
CA ARG A 544 33.26 -29.55 12.65
C ARG A 544 34.48 -28.67 12.44
N ARG A 545 35.54 -29.25 11.89
CA ARG A 545 36.82 -28.55 11.61
C ARG A 545 36.69 -27.48 10.52
N GLY A 546 37.67 -26.58 10.48
CA GLY A 546 37.89 -25.63 9.39
C GLY A 546 37.08 -24.32 9.48
N ILE A 547 36.49 -24.00 10.63
CA ILE A 547 35.84 -22.70 10.85
C ILE A 547 36.90 -21.60 10.68
N ARG A 548 36.56 -20.54 9.96
CA ARG A 548 37.46 -19.40 9.72
C ARG A 548 36.88 -18.17 10.40
N PRO A 549 37.16 -17.94 11.68
CA PRO A 549 36.65 -16.77 12.38
C PRO A 549 37.26 -15.48 11.85
N VAL A 550 36.69 -14.34 12.20
CA VAL A 550 37.34 -13.04 11.99
C VAL A 550 38.78 -13.10 12.54
N PRO A 551 39.77 -12.55 11.80
CA PRO A 551 39.60 -11.54 10.75
C PRO A 551 39.41 -12.08 9.32
N TYR A 552 39.12 -13.35 9.12
CA TYR A 552 38.74 -13.86 7.80
C TYR A 552 37.35 -13.33 7.39
N PHE A 553 37.17 -13.03 6.10
CA PHE A 553 35.89 -12.64 5.53
C PHE A 553 35.62 -13.40 4.23
N ARG A 554 34.34 -13.61 3.95
CA ARG A 554 33.87 -14.23 2.70
C ARG A 554 32.69 -13.44 2.15
N GLN A 555 32.63 -13.30 0.84
CA GLN A 555 31.46 -12.78 0.14
C GLN A 555 31.23 -13.64 -1.10
N PHE A 556 30.01 -14.13 -1.29
CA PHE A 556 29.62 -14.83 -2.50
C PHE A 556 28.55 -14.05 -3.23
N ASP A 557 28.82 -13.69 -4.49
CA ASP A 557 27.92 -12.96 -5.36
C ASP A 557 27.53 -13.85 -6.56
N PRO A 558 26.29 -14.37 -6.58
CA PRO A 558 25.84 -15.29 -7.63
C PRO A 558 25.62 -14.59 -8.97
N LEU A 559 25.30 -13.29 -8.99
CA LEU A 559 25.08 -12.54 -10.23
C LEU A 559 26.38 -12.41 -11.04
N THR A 560 27.50 -12.17 -10.36
CA THR A 560 28.83 -12.06 -10.99
C THR A 560 29.61 -13.38 -10.97
N GLY A 561 29.10 -14.41 -10.28
CA GLY A 561 29.79 -15.69 -10.05
C GLY A 561 31.03 -15.57 -9.16
N ARG A 562 31.24 -14.44 -8.47
CA ARG A 562 32.48 -14.17 -7.73
C ARG A 562 32.38 -14.65 -6.29
N HIS A 563 33.32 -15.52 -5.89
CA HIS A 563 33.55 -15.88 -4.50
C HIS A 563 34.80 -15.17 -3.96
N VAL A 564 34.56 -14.07 -3.25
CA VAL A 564 35.60 -13.24 -2.66
C VAL A 564 35.96 -13.74 -1.26
N ARG A 565 37.25 -13.96 -1.00
CA ARG A 565 37.76 -14.43 0.30
C ARG A 565 39.00 -13.62 0.69
N GLY A 566 39.19 -13.35 1.96
CA GLY A 566 40.36 -12.61 2.45
C GLY A 566 40.49 -12.57 3.97
N ARG A 567 41.45 -11.77 4.45
CA ARG A 567 41.71 -11.56 5.87
C ARG A 567 42.08 -10.10 6.16
N LEU A 568 41.50 -9.50 7.20
CA LEU A 568 41.82 -8.16 7.71
C LEU A 568 42.65 -8.24 9.00
N ARG A 569 43.97 -8.51 8.91
CA ARG A 569 44.80 -8.85 10.09
C ARG A 569 44.70 -7.88 11.28
N LYS A 570 44.53 -6.57 11.04
CA LYS A 570 44.33 -5.53 12.08
C LYS A 570 42.92 -4.90 11.99
N GLY A 571 41.93 -5.66 11.52
CA GLY A 571 40.61 -5.14 11.16
C GLY A 571 40.71 -3.99 10.15
N LEU A 572 39.79 -3.03 10.26
CA LEU A 572 39.82 -1.78 9.50
C LEU A 572 40.83 -0.75 10.01
N ARG A 573 41.59 -1.05 11.08
CA ARG A 573 42.61 -0.14 11.64
C ARG A 573 43.93 -0.13 10.84
N SER A 574 44.09 -0.99 9.82
CA SER A 574 45.30 -0.99 8.99
C SER A 574 45.42 0.28 8.11
N PRO A 575 46.65 0.75 7.79
CA PRO A 575 46.85 1.98 6.99
C PRO A 575 46.12 1.96 5.64
N LEU A 576 46.12 0.82 4.95
CA LEU A 576 45.42 0.66 3.67
C LEU A 576 43.89 0.77 3.82
N GLN A 577 43.33 0.26 4.92
CA GLN A 577 41.90 0.38 5.18
C GLN A 577 41.51 1.79 5.63
N ARG A 578 42.39 2.50 6.36
CA ARG A 578 42.20 3.93 6.68
C ARG A 578 42.20 4.80 5.42
N LEU A 579 43.09 4.52 4.46
CA LEU A 579 43.09 5.19 3.16
C LEU A 579 41.81 4.91 2.38
N LYS A 580 41.38 3.63 2.31
CA LYS A 580 40.09 3.27 1.69
C LYS A 580 38.92 3.96 2.37
N LEU A 581 38.92 4.04 3.69
CA LEU A 581 37.88 4.74 4.45
C LEU A 581 37.87 6.22 4.09
N ALA A 582 39.03 6.90 4.05
CA ALA A 582 39.10 8.31 3.64
C ALA A 582 38.55 8.56 2.23
N ILE A 583 38.84 7.66 1.28
CA ILE A 583 38.26 7.69 -0.08
C ILE A 583 36.75 7.47 0.00
N ALA A 584 36.30 6.43 0.72
CA ALA A 584 34.90 6.09 0.86
C ALA A 584 34.10 7.22 1.53
N ARG A 585 34.66 7.90 2.54
CA ARG A 585 34.06 9.09 3.16
C ARG A 585 33.77 10.16 2.11
N ARG A 586 34.74 10.47 1.24
CA ARG A 586 34.55 11.47 0.18
C ARG A 586 33.45 11.10 -0.83
N PHE A 587 33.21 9.82 -1.06
CA PHE A 587 32.21 9.34 -2.02
C PHE A 587 30.82 9.09 -1.42
N PHE A 588 30.74 8.55 -0.20
CA PHE A 588 29.51 8.11 0.44
C PHE A 588 29.01 9.06 1.54
N MET A 589 29.89 9.84 2.16
CA MET A 589 29.52 10.92 3.10
C MET A 589 29.47 12.26 2.38
N GLY A 590 28.79 12.32 1.23
CA GLY A 590 28.59 13.58 0.51
C GLY A 590 28.14 14.71 1.45
N SER A 591 28.48 15.97 1.10
CA SER A 591 28.13 17.11 1.95
C SER A 591 26.65 17.04 2.36
N PRO A 592 26.33 17.19 3.66
CA PRO A 592 24.95 17.16 4.10
C PRO A 592 24.16 18.17 3.28
N ARG A 593 22.97 17.76 2.83
CA ARG A 593 22.07 18.67 2.10
C ARG A 593 21.78 19.85 3.02
N THR A 594 22.15 21.04 2.59
CA THR A 594 21.74 22.26 3.30
C THR A 594 20.26 22.50 2.99
N GLY A 595 19.43 22.59 4.02
CA GLY A 595 17.97 22.69 3.93
C GLY A 595 17.30 22.32 5.24
N THR A 596 15.97 22.40 5.29
CA THR A 596 15.20 21.99 6.48
C THR A 596 15.17 20.46 6.56
N PRO A 597 15.72 19.82 7.62
CA PRO A 597 15.63 18.37 7.77
C PRO A 597 14.17 17.94 7.97
N PRO A 598 13.80 16.71 7.57
CA PRO A 598 12.49 16.18 7.89
C PRO A 598 12.33 16.12 9.42
N PRO A 599 11.15 16.46 9.97
CA PRO A 599 10.85 16.25 11.37
C PRO A 599 10.87 14.74 11.69
N PRO A 600 11.10 14.35 12.95
CA PRO A 600 10.93 12.96 13.37
C PRO A 600 9.51 12.49 13.02
N GLU A 601 9.41 11.27 12.50
CA GLU A 601 8.11 10.65 12.23
C GLU A 601 7.41 10.36 13.56
N PRO A 602 6.11 10.70 13.69
CA PRO A 602 5.35 10.38 14.88
C PRO A 602 5.09 8.88 14.95
N ASP A 603 4.77 8.38 16.15
CA ASP A 603 4.29 7.02 16.32
C ASP A 603 2.98 6.80 15.53
N VAL A 604 2.81 5.57 15.02
CA VAL A 604 1.60 5.16 14.30
C VAL A 604 0.41 5.27 15.26
N VAL A 605 -0.60 6.06 14.88
CA VAL A 605 -1.80 6.25 15.69
C VAL A 605 -2.61 4.96 15.70
N ALA A 606 -2.82 4.38 16.89
CA ALA A 606 -3.51 3.11 17.07
C ALA A 606 -5.02 3.24 16.76
N LEU A 607 -5.66 2.11 16.45
CA LEU A 607 -7.11 2.05 16.27
C LEU A 607 -7.83 2.61 17.51
N ARG A 608 -8.81 3.50 17.29
CA ARG A 608 -9.61 4.17 18.34
C ARG A 608 -8.83 5.10 19.29
N GLN A 609 -7.57 5.43 18.98
CA GLN A 609 -6.82 6.46 19.68
C GLN A 609 -7.19 7.86 19.17
N ASP A 610 -7.29 8.84 20.05
CA ASP A 610 -7.41 10.24 19.64
C ASP A 610 -6.16 10.70 18.88
N ILE A 611 -6.34 11.51 17.84
CA ILE A 611 -5.22 11.95 17.00
C ILE A 611 -4.38 12.99 17.76
N PRO A 612 -3.10 12.70 18.06
CA PRO A 612 -2.27 13.67 18.76
C PRO A 612 -2.06 14.94 17.93
N LEU A 613 -2.06 16.11 18.58
CA LEU A 613 -1.82 17.38 17.91
C LEU A 613 -0.45 17.42 17.21
N GLU A 614 0.56 16.75 17.78
CA GLU A 614 1.88 16.63 17.15
C GLU A 614 1.83 15.88 15.81
N THR A 615 0.95 14.89 15.67
CA THR A 615 0.69 14.19 14.41
C THR A 615 0.09 15.14 13.38
N LEU A 616 -0.89 15.97 13.77
CA LEU A 616 -1.45 17.00 12.88
C LEU A 616 -0.40 18.06 12.48
N HIS A 617 0.49 18.44 13.39
CA HIS A 617 1.61 19.32 13.09
C HIS A 617 2.61 18.66 12.12
N TYR A 618 2.86 17.36 12.24
CA TYR A 618 3.67 16.61 11.27
C TYR A 618 3.03 16.63 9.88
N VAL A 619 1.70 16.39 9.79
CA VAL A 619 0.93 16.47 8.54
C VAL A 619 1.02 17.86 7.91
N ALA A 620 0.87 18.93 8.71
CA ALA A 620 1.01 20.31 8.23
C ALA A 620 2.44 20.62 7.74
N ARG A 621 3.48 20.15 8.45
CA ARG A 621 4.88 20.29 8.01
C ARG A 621 5.14 19.56 6.69
N ALA A 622 4.55 18.39 6.49
CA ALA A 622 4.63 17.68 5.22
C ALA A 622 3.92 18.47 4.10
N ALA A 623 2.75 19.05 4.37
CA ALA A 623 2.03 19.91 3.44
C ALA A 623 2.90 21.08 2.97
N MET A 624 3.59 21.75 3.90
CA MET A 624 4.53 22.85 3.62
C MET A 624 5.68 22.47 2.70
N GLN A 625 6.01 21.18 2.55
CA GLN A 625 7.05 20.76 1.62
C GLN A 625 6.63 20.89 0.16
N ALA A 626 5.37 21.19 -0.15
CA ALA A 626 4.91 21.41 -1.51
C ALA A 626 5.79 22.41 -2.28
N PRO A 627 5.98 22.21 -3.58
CA PRO A 627 6.56 23.22 -4.45
C PRO A 627 5.59 24.40 -4.63
N SER A 628 6.11 25.63 -4.66
CA SER A 628 5.35 26.84 -4.96
C SER A 628 6.17 27.78 -5.87
N GLY A 629 5.48 28.65 -6.60
CA GLY A 629 6.10 29.67 -7.46
C GLY A 629 7.11 30.50 -6.67
N ASP A 630 8.34 30.61 -7.17
CA ASP A 630 9.46 31.31 -6.51
C ASP A 630 9.66 30.96 -5.00
N ASN A 631 9.12 29.83 -4.52
CA ASN A 631 9.06 29.38 -3.12
C ASN A 631 8.28 30.31 -2.16
N VAL A 632 7.18 30.93 -2.62
CA VAL A 632 6.32 31.85 -1.84
C VAL A 632 5.46 31.20 -0.75
N GLN A 633 5.18 29.89 -0.86
CA GLN A 633 4.45 29.09 0.15
C GLN A 633 3.03 29.64 0.48
N PRO A 634 2.08 29.63 -0.48
CA PRO A 634 0.83 30.39 -0.42
C PRO A 634 -0.29 29.67 0.37
N TRP A 635 0.02 29.08 1.52
CA TRP A 635 -0.93 28.26 2.29
C TRP A 635 -1.01 28.65 3.76
N ARG A 636 -2.15 28.35 4.39
CA ARG A 636 -2.35 28.40 5.84
C ARG A 636 -3.05 27.13 6.32
N PHE A 637 -2.84 26.77 7.59
CA PHE A 637 -3.31 25.52 8.17
C PHE A 637 -4.15 25.77 9.43
N VAL A 638 -5.27 25.07 9.56
CA VAL A 638 -6.12 25.10 10.75
C VAL A 638 -6.32 23.67 11.23
N PRO A 639 -5.61 23.22 12.28
CA PRO A 639 -5.88 21.91 12.88
C PRO A 639 -7.25 21.94 13.56
N HIS A 640 -7.97 20.83 13.50
CA HIS A 640 -9.24 20.62 14.22
C HIS A 640 -9.26 19.22 14.84
N ALA A 641 -10.28 18.90 15.63
CA ALA A 641 -10.34 17.69 16.47
C ALA A 641 -10.03 16.36 15.74
N THR A 642 -10.34 16.29 14.44
CA THR A 642 -10.19 15.07 13.65
C THR A 642 -9.34 15.27 12.40
N GLY A 643 -8.56 16.35 12.27
CA GLY A 643 -7.83 16.59 11.02
C GLY A 643 -7.28 18.00 10.80
N LEU A 644 -7.24 18.41 9.53
CA LEU A 644 -6.55 19.63 9.08
C LEU A 644 -7.31 20.32 7.94
N HIS A 645 -7.59 21.62 8.10
CA HIS A 645 -7.99 22.48 6.99
C HIS A 645 -6.77 23.15 6.35
N ILE A 646 -6.81 23.27 5.02
CA ILE A 646 -5.77 23.93 4.22
C ILE A 646 -6.41 25.10 3.47
N HIS A 647 -5.87 26.30 3.68
CA HIS A 647 -6.35 27.54 3.12
C HIS A 647 -5.34 28.15 2.15
N LEU A 648 -5.82 28.82 1.09
CA LEU A 648 -5.02 29.62 0.16
C LEU A 648 -4.78 31.01 0.77
N ASP A 649 -3.52 31.46 0.81
CA ASP A 649 -3.19 32.86 1.07
C ASP A 649 -3.08 33.62 -0.26
N ARG A 650 -4.17 34.28 -0.67
CA ARG A 650 -4.24 35.01 -1.95
C ARG A 650 -3.27 36.18 -2.05
N GLN A 651 -2.69 36.63 -0.94
CA GLN A 651 -1.74 37.76 -0.92
C GLN A 651 -0.28 37.29 -0.95
N ALA A 652 -0.03 35.98 -0.88
CA ALA A 652 1.32 35.44 -0.81
C ALA A 652 2.10 35.57 -2.14
N ASP A 653 1.40 35.51 -3.29
CA ASP A 653 2.03 35.60 -4.61
C ASP A 653 1.49 36.79 -5.43
N GLY A 654 2.33 37.82 -5.58
CA GLY A 654 2.07 38.99 -6.45
C GLY A 654 2.74 38.88 -7.82
N SER A 655 3.23 37.70 -8.21
CA SER A 655 3.99 37.48 -9.43
C SER A 655 3.18 37.73 -10.69
N PHE A 656 3.85 38.22 -11.74
CA PHE A 656 3.27 38.30 -13.08
C PHE A 656 2.81 36.92 -13.61
N PHE A 657 3.37 35.83 -13.10
CA PHE A 657 3.03 34.46 -13.48
C PHE A 657 1.78 33.91 -12.78
N ASP A 658 1.40 34.42 -11.60
CA ASP A 658 0.26 33.88 -10.84
C ASP A 658 -1.07 34.55 -11.24
N TYR A 659 -1.42 34.40 -12.52
CA TYR A 659 -2.67 34.94 -13.04
C TYR A 659 -3.88 34.15 -12.50
N ARG A 660 -4.90 34.85 -11.98
CA ARG A 660 -6.09 34.24 -11.33
C ARG A 660 -5.75 33.21 -10.25
N HIS A 661 -4.58 33.35 -9.61
CA HIS A 661 -4.07 32.43 -8.58
C HIS A 661 -3.85 30.98 -9.04
N VAL A 662 -3.72 30.72 -10.35
CA VAL A 662 -3.55 29.35 -10.88
C VAL A 662 -2.28 28.68 -10.31
N ALA A 663 -1.15 29.40 -10.23
CA ALA A 663 0.09 28.85 -9.71
C ALA A 663 0.01 28.59 -8.21
N SER A 664 -0.64 29.49 -7.46
CA SER A 664 -0.87 29.33 -6.02
C SER A 664 -1.83 28.18 -5.70
N LEU A 665 -2.91 28.02 -6.47
CA LEU A 665 -3.85 26.91 -6.33
C LEU A 665 -3.22 25.55 -6.65
N LEU A 666 -2.38 25.46 -7.70
CA LEU A 666 -1.58 24.26 -7.97
C LEU A 666 -0.69 23.90 -6.77
N ALA A 667 -0.06 24.91 -6.16
CA ALA A 667 0.80 24.72 -5.00
C ALA A 667 0.02 24.26 -3.77
N CYS A 668 -1.17 24.81 -3.52
CA CYS A 668 -2.09 24.34 -2.48
C CYS A 668 -2.56 22.91 -2.74
N GLY A 669 -2.91 22.56 -3.98
CA GLY A 669 -3.24 21.18 -4.37
C GLY A 669 -2.09 20.21 -4.07
N ALA A 670 -0.85 20.61 -4.39
CA ALA A 670 0.32 19.83 -4.01
C ALA A 670 0.47 19.70 -2.48
N ALA A 671 0.19 20.76 -1.71
CA ALA A 671 0.19 20.72 -0.25
C ALA A 671 -0.88 19.77 0.32
N VAL A 672 -2.06 19.71 -0.29
CA VAL A 672 -3.13 18.75 0.05
C VAL A 672 -2.64 17.31 -0.13
N GLN A 673 -2.07 16.98 -1.29
CA GLN A 673 -1.60 15.62 -1.57
C GLN A 673 -0.48 15.19 -0.60
N ASN A 674 0.38 16.12 -0.21
CA ASN A 674 1.41 15.89 0.80
C ASN A 674 0.82 15.58 2.18
N ALA A 675 -0.22 16.30 2.57
CA ALA A 675 -0.93 16.07 3.82
C ALA A 675 -1.59 14.67 3.84
N VAL A 676 -2.17 14.23 2.71
CA VAL A 676 -2.74 12.89 2.56
C VAL A 676 -1.67 11.81 2.76
N TYR A 677 -0.50 11.93 2.11
CA TYR A 677 0.59 10.97 2.29
C TYR A 677 1.10 10.90 3.74
N ALA A 678 1.32 12.06 4.36
CA ALA A 678 1.79 12.13 5.74
C ALA A 678 0.77 11.56 6.74
N SER A 679 -0.53 11.79 6.51
CA SER A 679 -1.61 11.22 7.32
C SER A 679 -1.57 9.69 7.25
N GLY A 680 -1.49 9.14 6.04
CA GLY A 680 -1.35 7.70 5.83
C GLY A 680 -0.14 7.11 6.57
N SER A 681 1.02 7.76 6.46
CA SER A 681 2.25 7.27 7.10
C SER A 681 2.19 7.27 8.61
N ALA A 682 1.38 8.16 9.20
CA ALA A 682 1.09 8.22 10.62
C ALA A 682 -0.01 7.24 11.06
N GLY A 683 -0.50 6.38 10.17
CA GLY A 683 -1.57 5.42 10.47
C GLY A 683 -2.97 6.01 10.48
N LEU A 684 -3.23 7.05 9.68
CA LEU A 684 -4.54 7.69 9.55
C LEU A 684 -5.11 7.48 8.14
N ASP A 685 -6.39 7.14 8.03
CA ASP A 685 -7.16 7.25 6.79
C ASP A 685 -7.70 8.67 6.65
N ALA A 686 -7.38 9.36 5.56
CA ALA A 686 -7.73 10.75 5.36
C ALA A 686 -8.82 10.90 4.28
N THR A 687 -10.05 11.20 4.72
CA THR A 687 -11.14 11.60 3.82
C THR A 687 -10.98 13.07 3.43
N LEU A 688 -10.84 13.32 2.13
CA LEU A 688 -10.60 14.65 1.58
C LEU A 688 -11.90 15.29 1.04
N SER A 689 -12.11 16.57 1.34
CA SER A 689 -13.09 17.41 0.67
C SER A 689 -12.44 18.70 0.16
N LEU A 690 -12.55 18.97 -1.14
CA LEU A 690 -12.05 20.21 -1.76
C LEU A 690 -13.16 21.27 -1.77
N PHE A 691 -12.81 22.51 -1.40
CA PHE A 691 -13.74 23.64 -1.29
C PHE A 691 -15.06 23.29 -0.58
N PRO A 692 -15.01 22.73 0.65
CA PRO A 692 -16.17 22.16 1.31
C PRO A 692 -17.20 23.21 1.78
N ASP A 693 -16.79 24.48 1.90
CA ASP A 693 -17.60 25.56 2.42
C ASP A 693 -17.56 26.75 1.45
N ALA A 694 -18.67 26.98 0.75
CA ALA A 694 -18.82 28.08 -0.20
C ALA A 694 -18.72 29.47 0.46
N THR A 695 -18.92 29.58 1.78
CA THR A 695 -18.78 30.84 2.53
C THR A 695 -17.33 31.15 2.88
N LYS A 696 -16.44 30.15 2.85
CA LYS A 696 -15.00 30.26 3.07
C LYS A 696 -14.23 29.87 1.79
N PRO A 697 -14.26 30.69 0.72
CA PRO A 697 -13.70 30.33 -0.59
C PRO A 697 -12.19 30.08 -0.56
N ASP A 698 -11.48 30.64 0.42
CA ASP A 698 -10.04 30.39 0.60
C ASP A 698 -9.75 29.03 1.26
N ARG A 699 -10.75 28.32 1.79
CA ARG A 699 -10.59 26.95 2.31
C ARG A 699 -10.53 25.95 1.14
N VAL A 700 -9.32 25.76 0.61
CA VAL A 700 -9.06 24.85 -0.51
C VAL A 700 -9.40 23.41 -0.16
N ALA A 701 -9.09 22.95 1.05
CA ALA A 701 -9.32 21.56 1.46
C ALA A 701 -9.62 21.39 2.94
N SER A 702 -10.35 20.32 3.25
CA SER A 702 -10.52 19.77 4.60
C SER A 702 -10.19 18.28 4.58
N LEU A 703 -9.24 17.86 5.42
CA LEU A 703 -8.89 16.47 5.65
C LEU A 703 -9.54 16.02 6.96
N HIS A 704 -10.40 15.01 6.89
CA HIS A 704 -10.93 14.31 8.06
C HIS A 704 -10.23 12.97 8.20
N CYS A 705 -9.49 12.80 9.29
CA CYS A 705 -8.66 11.65 9.56
C CYS A 705 -9.34 10.68 10.53
N THR A 706 -9.22 9.38 10.25
CA THR A 706 -9.63 8.30 11.16
C THR A 706 -8.45 7.36 11.42
N PRO A 707 -8.19 6.93 12.67
CA PRO A 707 -7.08 6.02 12.93
C PRO A 707 -7.26 4.65 12.27
N LEU A 708 -6.23 4.20 11.55
CA LEU A 708 -6.12 2.87 10.92
C LEU A 708 -5.29 1.90 11.76
N GLY A 709 -4.39 2.37 12.62
CA GLY A 709 -3.45 1.53 13.38
C GLY A 709 -2.33 0.90 12.55
N VAL A 710 -2.32 1.10 11.23
CA VAL A 710 -1.27 0.61 10.33
C VAL A 710 -0.85 1.72 9.38
N PRO A 711 0.46 1.93 9.15
CA PRO A 711 0.92 2.97 8.25
C PRO A 711 0.57 2.62 6.80
N SER A 712 0.09 3.61 6.07
CA SER A 712 -0.09 3.59 4.62
C SER A 712 0.81 4.65 3.98
N HIS A 713 1.07 4.59 2.68
CA HIS A 713 1.85 5.61 1.96
C HIS A 713 3.30 5.90 2.44
N GLU A 714 3.91 5.08 3.31
CA GLU A 714 5.30 5.25 3.81
C GLU A 714 6.29 5.58 2.67
N ILE A 715 6.18 4.85 1.56
CA ILE A 715 7.03 5.02 0.38
C ILE A 715 6.89 6.43 -0.22
N MET A 716 5.65 6.93 -0.34
CA MET A 716 5.34 8.22 -0.94
C MET A 716 5.66 9.37 0.02
N THR A 717 5.48 9.18 1.32
CA THR A 717 5.91 10.13 2.37
C THR A 717 7.43 10.26 2.39
N ALA A 718 8.16 9.14 2.32
CA ALA A 718 9.60 9.18 2.19
C ALA A 718 10.06 9.85 0.89
N ALA A 719 9.35 9.64 -0.23
CA ALA A 719 9.63 10.35 -1.48
C ALA A 719 9.33 11.86 -1.38
N LEU A 720 8.28 12.24 -0.66
CA LEU A 720 7.90 13.62 -0.38
C LEU A 720 9.01 14.39 0.35
N TRP A 721 9.65 13.78 1.35
CA TRP A 721 10.74 14.43 2.09
C TRP A 721 12.04 14.52 1.27
N ARG A 722 12.21 13.64 0.27
CA ARG A 722 13.42 13.61 -0.58
C ARG A 722 13.32 14.48 -1.82
N ARG A 723 12.12 14.64 -2.38
CA ARG A 723 11.92 15.36 -3.64
C ARG A 723 12.33 16.81 -3.52
N HIS A 724 12.91 17.31 -4.59
CA HIS A 724 13.38 18.68 -4.70
C HIS A 724 13.41 19.09 -6.16
N THR A 725 13.31 20.39 -6.43
CA THR A 725 13.56 20.92 -7.76
C THR A 725 15.03 20.73 -8.11
N ASN A 726 15.32 19.91 -9.12
CA ASN A 726 16.69 19.65 -9.55
C ASN A 726 16.98 20.39 -10.87
N ARG A 727 17.72 21.50 -10.79
CA ARG A 727 18.06 22.34 -11.94
C ARG A 727 19.34 21.93 -12.68
N ARG A 728 20.01 20.87 -12.25
CA ARG A 728 21.26 20.42 -12.88
C ARG A 728 21.03 19.91 -14.31
N MET A 729 22.12 19.74 -15.05
CA MET A 729 22.07 19.06 -16.35
C MET A 729 21.88 17.56 -16.16
N TYR A 730 20.86 17.00 -16.82
CA TYR A 730 20.52 15.58 -16.69
C TYR A 730 21.38 14.73 -17.64
N ALA A 731 21.37 13.41 -17.41
CA ALA A 731 21.88 12.45 -18.36
C ALA A 731 20.96 12.43 -19.58
N ALA A 732 21.54 12.61 -20.77
CA ALA A 732 20.82 12.63 -22.04
C ALA A 732 20.42 11.19 -22.44
N ARG A 733 19.44 10.63 -21.71
CA ARG A 733 18.87 9.31 -21.93
C ARG A 733 17.36 9.41 -21.77
N PRO A 734 16.56 8.86 -22.70
CA PRO A 734 15.11 8.93 -22.62
C PRO A 734 14.60 8.22 -21.35
N LEU A 735 13.45 8.69 -20.85
CA LEU A 735 12.72 7.95 -19.81
C LEU A 735 12.19 6.62 -20.39
N PRO A 736 12.24 5.51 -19.63
CA PRO A 736 11.57 4.28 -20.03
C PRO A 736 10.06 4.50 -20.20
N VAL A 737 9.45 3.79 -21.14
CA VAL A 737 8.02 3.93 -21.46
C VAL A 737 7.17 3.55 -20.26
N GLU A 738 7.56 2.51 -19.52
CA GLU A 738 6.88 2.02 -18.33
C GLU A 738 6.85 3.07 -17.20
N VAL A 739 7.88 3.93 -17.13
CA VAL A 739 7.92 5.05 -16.20
C VAL A 739 6.91 6.12 -16.63
N CYS A 740 6.87 6.47 -17.92
CA CYS A 740 5.90 7.44 -18.44
C CYS A 740 4.46 6.97 -18.22
N GLU A 741 4.14 5.74 -18.63
CA GLU A 741 2.82 5.12 -18.47
C GLU A 741 2.38 5.07 -17.01
N ARG A 742 3.30 4.72 -16.09
CA ARG A 742 2.99 4.72 -14.64
C ARG A 742 2.65 6.12 -14.15
N ILE A 743 3.38 7.15 -14.57
CA ILE A 743 3.10 8.53 -14.16
C ILE A 743 1.79 9.04 -14.79
N GLU A 744 1.54 8.73 -16.07
CA GLU A 744 0.27 9.06 -16.74
C GLU A 744 -0.92 8.43 -16.01
N HIS A 745 -0.81 7.17 -15.62
CA HIS A 745 -1.84 6.47 -14.85
C HIS A 745 -2.10 7.18 -13.51
N LEU A 746 -1.06 7.49 -12.73
CA LEU A 746 -1.20 8.18 -11.43
C LEU A 746 -1.82 9.59 -11.54
N VAL A 747 -1.65 10.25 -12.68
CA VAL A 747 -2.27 11.55 -12.96
C VAL A 747 -3.73 11.38 -13.37
N SER A 748 -4.08 10.30 -14.08
CA SER A 748 -5.41 10.06 -14.64
C SER A 748 -6.36 9.23 -13.76
N GLU A 749 -5.84 8.47 -12.79
CA GLU A 749 -6.58 7.51 -11.95
C GLU A 749 -7.81 8.12 -11.25
N GLU A 750 -7.67 9.34 -10.73
CA GLU A 750 -8.74 10.06 -10.01
C GLU A 750 -9.49 11.08 -10.89
N GLN A 751 -9.28 11.05 -12.21
CA GLN A 751 -9.76 12.10 -13.14
C GLN A 751 -9.37 13.51 -12.69
N ASP A 752 -8.21 13.66 -12.05
CA ASP A 752 -7.77 14.95 -11.49
C ASP A 752 -7.14 15.85 -12.56
N ALA A 753 -6.38 15.27 -13.48
CA ALA A 753 -5.70 15.97 -14.56
C ALA A 753 -5.33 15.03 -15.70
N THR A 754 -4.68 15.55 -16.73
CA THR A 754 -4.08 14.76 -17.80
C THR A 754 -2.64 15.15 -18.03
N LEU A 755 -1.81 14.17 -18.36
CA LEU A 755 -0.40 14.37 -18.64
C LEU A 755 -0.08 13.94 -20.07
N LEU A 756 0.62 14.79 -20.79
CA LEU A 756 1.19 14.49 -22.10
C LEU A 756 2.72 14.43 -22.01
N TRP A 757 3.36 13.56 -22.78
CA TRP A 757 4.81 13.39 -22.77
C TRP A 757 5.46 13.60 -24.13
N ALA A 758 6.66 14.19 -24.09
CA ALA A 758 7.60 14.25 -25.20
C ALA A 758 8.93 13.62 -24.78
N THR A 759 9.24 12.44 -25.32
CA THR A 759 10.45 11.66 -25.02
C THR A 759 11.36 11.48 -26.23
N ASP A 760 10.93 11.90 -27.43
CA ASP A 760 11.77 11.87 -28.62
C ASP A 760 12.78 13.04 -28.66
N ALA A 761 13.95 12.81 -29.28
CA ALA A 761 15.00 13.81 -29.37
C ALA A 761 14.63 15.01 -30.25
N ALA A 762 13.91 14.81 -31.35
CA ALA A 762 13.43 15.89 -32.20
C ALA A 762 12.34 16.70 -31.50
N GLN A 763 11.40 16.04 -30.83
CA GLN A 763 10.39 16.69 -29.99
C GLN A 763 11.04 17.57 -28.90
N ARG A 764 12.03 17.05 -28.16
CA ARG A 764 12.78 17.83 -27.15
C ARG A 764 13.51 19.03 -27.77
N LYS A 765 14.02 18.92 -28.99
CA LYS A 765 14.68 20.03 -29.69
C LYS A 765 13.69 21.17 -30.00
N THR A 766 12.49 20.83 -30.45
CA THR A 766 11.42 21.80 -30.69
C THR A 766 10.98 22.47 -29.38
N LEU A 767 10.73 21.69 -28.32
CA LEU A 767 10.36 22.23 -27.01
C LEU A 767 11.47 23.07 -26.37
N ALA A 768 12.74 22.74 -26.59
CA ALA A 768 13.86 23.56 -26.11
C ALA A 768 13.84 24.96 -26.74
N ARG A 769 13.46 25.08 -28.02
CA ARG A 769 13.24 26.38 -28.67
C ARG A 769 12.03 27.11 -28.08
N ALA A 770 10.92 26.43 -27.81
CA ALA A 770 9.76 27.02 -27.16
C ALA A 770 10.11 27.61 -25.77
N VAL A 771 10.82 26.84 -24.93
CA VAL A 771 11.29 27.29 -23.62
C VAL A 771 12.25 28.47 -23.74
N TYR A 772 13.19 28.44 -24.69
CA TYR A 772 14.09 29.55 -24.94
C TYR A 772 13.32 30.87 -25.22
N LEU A 773 12.29 30.81 -26.07
CA LEU A 773 11.49 31.98 -26.42
C LEU A 773 10.69 32.52 -25.22
N ALA A 774 10.08 31.63 -24.43
CA ALA A 774 9.34 32.03 -23.23
C ALA A 774 10.25 32.63 -22.15
N ASP A 775 11.41 32.02 -21.89
CA ASP A 775 12.36 32.50 -20.87
C ASP A 775 13.02 33.84 -21.26
N ARG A 776 13.09 34.17 -22.56
CA ARG A 776 13.56 35.50 -23.02
C ARG A 776 12.71 36.64 -22.45
N VAL A 777 11.39 36.47 -22.37
CA VAL A 777 10.48 37.49 -21.83
C VAL A 777 10.86 37.86 -20.39
N ARG A 778 11.33 36.89 -19.59
CA ARG A 778 11.72 37.09 -18.19
C ARG A 778 12.99 37.93 -18.02
N VAL A 779 13.90 37.91 -19.00
CA VAL A 779 15.16 38.69 -18.95
C VAL A 779 15.08 39.99 -19.75
N GLU A 780 14.22 40.08 -20.76
CA GLU A 780 14.07 41.24 -21.65
C GLU A 780 13.08 42.30 -21.12
N ARG A 781 12.26 41.95 -20.12
CA ARG A 781 11.27 42.84 -19.50
C ARG A 781 11.65 43.22 -18.06
N ARG A 782 11.53 44.50 -17.71
CA ARG A 782 12.05 45.08 -16.45
C ARG A 782 11.40 44.49 -15.21
N ASP A 783 10.08 44.54 -15.13
CA ASP A 783 9.30 44.08 -13.98
C ASP A 783 9.49 42.58 -13.71
N MET A 784 9.51 41.75 -14.75
CA MET A 784 9.74 40.30 -14.62
C MET A 784 11.16 39.96 -14.16
N HIS A 785 12.16 40.71 -14.65
CA HIS A 785 13.55 40.57 -14.22
C HIS A 785 13.73 41.01 -12.77
N GLU A 786 13.23 42.19 -12.41
CA GLU A 786 13.30 42.72 -11.05
C GLU A 786 12.58 41.79 -10.05
N HIS A 787 11.44 41.21 -10.45
CA HIS A 787 10.74 40.18 -9.67
C HIS A 787 11.62 38.95 -9.44
N LEU A 788 12.19 38.33 -10.48
CA LEU A 788 13.10 37.18 -10.32
C LEU A 788 14.27 37.51 -9.38
N MET A 789 14.93 38.65 -9.59
CA MET A 789 16.08 39.05 -8.79
C MET A 789 15.74 39.36 -7.33
N ARG A 790 14.49 39.73 -7.04
CA ARG A 790 13.98 39.91 -5.67
C ARG A 790 13.83 38.57 -4.93
N PHE A 791 13.56 37.47 -5.62
CA PHE A 791 13.38 36.15 -4.98
C PHE A 791 14.67 35.32 -4.90
N ILE A 792 15.72 35.69 -5.64
CA ILE A 792 17.04 35.08 -5.50
C ILE A 792 17.74 35.63 -4.24
N ARG A 793 18.14 34.74 -3.34
CA ARG A 793 18.89 35.08 -2.12
C ARG A 793 20.39 34.98 -2.43
N PHE A 794 21.04 36.14 -2.59
CA PHE A 794 22.44 36.26 -3.03
C PHE A 794 23.47 36.18 -1.90
N ASP A 795 23.07 36.53 -0.67
CA ASP A 795 23.92 36.56 0.52
C ASP A 795 23.79 35.23 1.28
N GLY A 796 24.92 34.58 1.53
CA GLY A 796 25.00 33.25 2.15
C GLY A 796 24.77 33.23 3.66
N GLN A 797 23.78 33.95 4.19
CA GLN A 797 23.39 33.78 5.60
C GLN A 797 22.47 32.55 5.75
N ALA A 798 23.09 31.38 5.63
CA ALA A 798 22.53 30.12 6.08
C ALA A 798 23.55 29.49 7.03
N GLY A 799 23.28 29.50 8.35
CA GLY A 799 23.91 28.52 9.24
C GLY A 799 24.29 28.87 10.69
N GLN A 800 24.06 30.07 11.23
CA GLN A 800 24.36 30.31 12.66
C GLN A 800 23.32 31.19 13.35
N GLN A 801 22.29 30.54 13.92
CA GLN A 801 21.70 30.78 15.25
C GLN A 801 20.41 29.97 15.34
N GLY A 802 20.46 28.85 16.06
CA GLY A 802 19.32 27.96 16.30
C GLY A 802 19.55 26.92 17.39
N GLU A 803 20.72 26.91 18.04
CA GLU A 803 20.97 26.21 19.30
C GLU A 803 21.43 27.21 20.35
N VAL A 804 20.51 27.92 21.01
CA VAL A 804 20.66 28.33 22.43
C VAL A 804 19.25 28.59 23.01
N GLY A 805 18.89 27.82 24.04
CA GLY A 805 18.05 28.29 25.14
C GLY A 805 16.53 28.18 25.00
N GLN A 806 15.95 27.12 25.57
CA GLN A 806 14.68 27.24 26.29
C GLN A 806 14.87 28.29 27.39
N GLN A 807 14.27 29.48 27.24
CA GLN A 807 13.69 30.28 28.33
C GLN A 807 12.98 31.50 27.72
N GLY A 808 11.72 31.67 28.11
CA GLY A 808 10.79 32.54 27.44
C GLY A 808 11.10 34.03 27.56
N HIS A 809 10.66 34.79 26.56
CA HIS A 809 10.22 36.17 26.71
C HIS A 809 9.17 36.49 25.64
N THR A 810 7.99 36.88 26.11
CA THR A 810 6.93 37.55 25.36
C THR A 810 7.45 38.90 24.85
N GLY A 811 7.51 39.11 23.55
CA GLY A 811 7.96 40.37 22.94
C GLY A 811 7.47 40.51 21.50
N GLN A 812 6.92 41.68 21.20
CA GLN A 812 6.21 42.09 19.98
C GLN A 812 6.91 41.76 18.65
N ALA A 813 6.08 41.51 17.63
CA ALA A 813 6.46 41.40 16.22
C ALA A 813 7.17 42.67 15.73
N GLY A 814 8.50 42.61 15.65
CA GLY A 814 9.36 43.65 15.10
C GLY A 814 9.57 43.48 13.60
N HIS A 815 9.35 44.56 12.86
CA HIS A 815 9.78 44.74 11.48
C HIS A 815 11.28 44.47 11.30
N HIS A 816 11.63 43.57 10.37
CA HIS A 816 12.96 43.56 9.76
C HIS A 816 12.84 43.94 8.28
N SER A 817 13.00 45.24 8.02
CA SER A 817 13.33 45.78 6.72
C SER A 817 14.82 46.12 6.68
N HIS A 818 15.58 45.46 5.81
CA HIS A 818 16.74 46.05 5.14
C HIS A 818 17.00 45.30 3.82
N ALA A 819 16.84 46.04 2.72
CA ALA A 819 17.36 45.78 1.38
C ALA A 819 17.35 44.32 0.87
N GLY A 820 16.25 43.91 0.21
CA GLY A 820 16.27 42.83 -0.78
C GLY A 820 16.26 41.38 -0.26
N ASN A 821 16.22 41.16 1.05
CA ASN A 821 16.06 39.83 1.64
C ASN A 821 14.63 39.69 2.18
N GLY A 822 13.81 38.84 1.54
CA GLY A 822 12.48 38.47 2.04
C GLY A 822 12.55 37.76 3.40
N PRO A 823 11.39 37.42 4.00
CA PRO A 823 11.34 36.70 5.27
C PRO A 823 12.21 35.43 5.25
N TYR A 824 12.96 35.19 6.33
CA TYR A 824 13.84 34.03 6.44
C TYR A 824 13.06 32.72 6.17
N GLY A 825 13.54 31.91 5.22
CA GLY A 825 12.90 30.64 4.84
C GLY A 825 12.07 30.66 3.54
N ASP A 826 12.03 31.77 2.81
CA ASP A 826 11.41 31.90 1.48
C ASP A 826 12.43 32.10 0.33
N GLY A 827 11.95 32.14 -0.91
CA GLY A 827 12.77 32.43 -2.08
C GLY A 827 13.72 31.30 -2.50
N LEU A 828 14.65 31.64 -3.40
CA LEU A 828 15.57 30.71 -4.05
C LEU A 828 17.03 31.04 -3.65
N PRO A 829 17.69 30.21 -2.83
CA PRO A 829 19.12 30.35 -2.59
C PRO A 829 19.91 30.33 -3.91
N LEU A 830 20.89 31.22 -4.08
CA LEU A 830 21.71 31.28 -5.30
C LEU A 830 22.32 29.91 -5.65
N ALA A 831 22.84 29.20 -4.65
CA ALA A 831 23.42 27.87 -4.82
C ALA A 831 22.39 26.79 -5.22
N ASN A 832 21.09 26.98 -4.93
CA ASN A 832 20.00 26.10 -5.35
C ASN A 832 19.65 26.26 -6.85
N LEU A 833 20.12 27.33 -7.50
CA LEU A 833 19.99 27.50 -8.96
C LEU A 833 20.96 26.61 -9.74
N GLU A 834 21.98 26.05 -9.07
CA GLU A 834 22.93 25.08 -9.64
C GLU A 834 23.63 25.58 -10.92
N ALA A 835 23.81 26.91 -11.02
CA ALA A 835 24.41 27.58 -12.17
C ALA A 835 25.96 27.43 -12.24
N GLY A 836 26.57 26.87 -11.18
CA GLY A 836 28.02 26.79 -11.00
C GLY A 836 28.67 28.16 -10.77
N LEU A 837 29.95 28.18 -10.41
CA LEU A 837 30.67 29.41 -10.03
C LEU A 837 30.53 30.54 -11.07
N ALA A 838 30.71 30.22 -12.36
CA ALA A 838 30.60 31.21 -13.43
C ALA A 838 29.16 31.74 -13.59
N GLY A 839 28.15 30.88 -13.47
CA GLY A 839 26.75 31.28 -13.56
C GLY A 839 26.28 32.09 -12.35
N GLU A 840 26.77 31.76 -11.15
CA GLU A 840 26.50 32.53 -9.92
C GLU A 840 27.10 33.93 -9.97
N LEU A 841 28.35 34.06 -10.47
CA LEU A 841 28.99 35.35 -10.72
C LEU A 841 28.23 36.16 -11.77
N TYR A 842 27.78 35.51 -12.85
CA TYR A 842 26.95 36.14 -13.87
C TYR A 842 25.64 36.68 -13.28
N LEU A 843 24.90 35.87 -12.52
CA LEU A 843 23.65 36.28 -11.86
C LEU A 843 23.85 37.47 -10.92
N ARG A 844 24.95 37.50 -10.18
CA ARG A 844 25.32 38.64 -9.34
C ARG A 844 25.57 39.90 -10.15
N ALA A 845 26.24 39.78 -11.31
CA ALA A 845 26.54 40.91 -12.19
C ALA A 845 25.29 41.49 -12.86
N VAL A 846 24.34 40.65 -13.28
CA VAL A 846 23.11 41.10 -13.98
C VAL A 846 21.95 41.44 -13.05
N ARG A 847 22.12 41.30 -11.72
CA ARG A 847 21.07 41.59 -10.72
C ARG A 847 20.40 42.97 -10.89
N PRO A 848 21.14 44.08 -11.12
CA PRO A 848 20.50 45.37 -11.40
C PRO A 848 19.95 45.42 -12.82
N TRP A 849 18.73 45.95 -13.01
CA TRP A 849 18.11 46.07 -14.33
C TRP A 849 18.99 46.79 -15.36
N ARG A 850 19.73 47.83 -14.95
CA ARG A 850 20.66 48.54 -15.83
C ARG A 850 21.69 47.59 -16.48
N ASN A 851 22.23 46.66 -15.70
CA ASN A 851 23.24 45.72 -16.18
C ASN A 851 22.61 44.66 -17.09
N MET A 852 21.42 44.17 -16.73
CA MET A 852 20.66 43.26 -17.59
C MET A 852 20.26 43.92 -18.92
N SER A 853 19.85 45.19 -18.90
CA SER A 853 19.51 45.94 -20.12
C SER A 853 20.70 46.07 -21.07
N ILE A 854 21.90 46.36 -20.55
CA ILE A 854 23.15 46.35 -21.33
C ILE A 854 23.44 44.92 -21.85
N ALA A 855 23.32 43.91 -20.99
CA ALA A 855 23.53 42.52 -21.39
C ALA A 855 22.55 42.08 -22.50
N ASN A 856 21.30 42.52 -22.46
CA ASN A 856 20.29 42.27 -23.50
C ASN A 856 20.68 42.94 -24.83
N ALA A 857 21.13 44.20 -24.78
CA ALA A 857 21.59 44.93 -25.97
C ALA A 857 22.80 44.24 -26.63
N LEU A 858 23.69 43.65 -25.83
CA LEU A 858 24.86 42.88 -26.29
C LEU A 858 24.54 41.39 -26.59
N GLY A 859 23.28 40.96 -26.41
CA GLY A 859 22.86 39.55 -26.58
C GLY A 859 23.30 38.60 -25.45
N LEU A 860 24.10 39.05 -24.49
CA LEU A 860 24.57 38.28 -23.33
C LEU A 860 23.45 37.91 -22.35
N GLY A 861 22.34 38.65 -22.32
CA GLY A 861 21.16 38.31 -21.50
C GLY A 861 20.51 36.97 -21.89
N ARG A 862 20.71 36.54 -23.15
CA ARG A 862 20.15 35.29 -23.70
C ARG A 862 20.85 34.03 -23.21
N LEU A 863 21.96 34.16 -22.48
CA LEU A 863 22.67 33.02 -21.87
C LEU A 863 21.80 32.27 -20.85
N MET A 864 20.94 32.99 -20.10
CA MET A 864 20.00 32.36 -19.15
C MET A 864 18.94 31.51 -19.86
N PRO A 865 18.17 32.03 -20.84
CA PRO A 865 17.28 31.21 -21.67
C PRO A 865 17.98 30.04 -22.38
N LEU A 866 19.19 30.25 -22.88
CA LEU A 866 19.97 29.20 -23.54
C LEU A 866 20.30 28.05 -22.58
N HIS A 867 20.62 28.36 -21.32
CA HIS A 867 20.85 27.36 -20.29
C HIS A 867 19.59 26.53 -19.99
N GLY A 868 18.42 27.20 -19.91
CA GLY A 868 17.12 26.53 -19.75
C GLY A 868 16.83 25.57 -20.91
N ALA A 869 17.03 26.02 -22.15
CA ALA A 869 16.84 25.23 -23.36
C ALA A 869 17.80 24.02 -23.42
N MET A 870 19.07 24.19 -23.05
CA MET A 870 20.02 23.07 -22.92
C MET A 870 19.56 22.05 -21.87
N GLY A 871 18.93 22.53 -20.80
CA GLY A 871 18.32 21.66 -19.79
C GLY A 871 17.19 20.79 -20.35
N VAL A 872 16.37 21.32 -21.26
CA VAL A 872 15.32 20.58 -21.98
C VAL A 872 15.93 19.55 -22.91
N LEU A 873 16.94 19.92 -23.71
CA LEU A 873 17.61 19.02 -24.66
C LEU A 873 18.20 17.78 -23.98
N ARG A 874 18.78 17.96 -22.79
CA ARG A 874 19.43 16.90 -22.00
C ARG A 874 18.50 16.14 -21.06
N SER A 875 17.22 16.47 -21.02
CA SER A 875 16.22 15.75 -20.22
C SER A 875 15.91 14.37 -20.79
N GLY A 876 15.34 13.48 -19.98
CA GLY A 876 14.85 12.19 -20.44
C GLY A 876 13.43 12.27 -21.03
N GLY A 877 12.64 13.23 -20.57
CA GLY A 877 11.32 13.54 -21.12
C GLY A 877 10.79 14.88 -20.60
N ILE A 878 9.88 15.47 -21.37
CA ILE A 878 9.12 16.66 -20.99
C ILE A 878 7.66 16.28 -20.80
N GLY A 879 7.11 16.59 -19.64
CA GLY A 879 5.69 16.39 -19.32
C GLY A 879 4.92 17.71 -19.38
N LEU A 880 3.71 17.69 -19.93
CA LEU A 880 2.75 18.80 -19.90
C LEU A 880 1.49 18.37 -19.17
N LEU A 881 1.24 18.99 -18.02
CA LEU A 881 0.09 18.78 -17.18
C LEU A 881 -1.06 19.70 -17.58
N LEU A 882 -2.23 19.10 -17.77
CA LEU A 882 -3.47 19.73 -18.16
C LEU A 882 -4.51 19.57 -17.04
N ALA A 883 -5.05 20.67 -16.53
CA ALA A 883 -6.23 20.63 -15.68
C ALA A 883 -7.48 20.37 -16.53
N ASN A 884 -8.46 19.68 -15.96
CA ASN A 884 -9.67 19.28 -16.68
C ASN A 884 -10.65 20.42 -16.94
N GLY A 885 -10.47 21.56 -16.27
CA GLY A 885 -11.25 22.77 -16.45
C GLY A 885 -10.52 23.99 -15.86
N GLU A 886 -11.23 25.11 -15.81
CA GLU A 886 -10.71 26.40 -15.33
C GLU A 886 -11.17 26.73 -13.89
N THR A 887 -11.91 25.84 -13.23
CA THR A 887 -12.37 26.09 -11.87
C THR A 887 -11.22 25.96 -10.87
N GLU A 888 -11.32 26.65 -9.72
CA GLU A 888 -10.29 26.53 -8.67
C GLU A 888 -10.16 25.08 -8.16
N THR A 889 -11.26 24.31 -8.20
CA THR A 889 -11.27 22.87 -7.88
C THR A 889 -10.46 22.05 -8.90
N ASP A 890 -10.64 22.28 -10.20
CA ASP A 890 -9.88 21.58 -11.25
C ASP A 890 -8.37 21.86 -11.14
N ILE A 891 -8.02 23.11 -10.82
CA ILE A 891 -6.62 23.52 -10.66
C ILE A 891 -6.01 22.89 -9.41
N ALA A 892 -6.73 22.87 -8.28
CA ALA A 892 -6.26 22.21 -7.06
C ALA A 892 -6.06 20.69 -7.27
N ARG A 893 -6.99 20.03 -7.98
CA ARG A 893 -6.86 18.62 -8.39
C ARG A 893 -5.64 18.39 -9.28
N ALA A 894 -5.39 19.27 -10.25
CA ALA A 894 -4.17 19.20 -11.06
C ALA A 894 -2.91 19.35 -10.20
N GLY A 895 -2.91 20.22 -9.19
CA GLY A 895 -1.83 20.36 -8.22
C GLY A 895 -1.57 19.06 -7.43
N MET A 896 -2.64 18.39 -6.98
CA MET A 896 -2.53 17.09 -6.33
C MET A 896 -1.93 16.04 -7.26
N ALA A 897 -2.45 15.91 -8.48
CA ALA A 897 -1.96 14.96 -9.48
C ALA A 897 -0.49 15.20 -9.84
N TRP A 898 -0.09 16.46 -9.96
CA TRP A 898 1.30 16.84 -10.19
C TRP A 898 2.21 16.38 -9.05
N GLN A 899 1.75 16.55 -7.81
CA GLN A 899 2.49 16.15 -6.63
C GLN A 899 2.63 14.62 -6.55
N ARG A 900 1.60 13.86 -6.95
CA ARG A 900 1.69 12.39 -7.09
C ARG A 900 2.75 12.00 -8.13
N ALA A 901 2.73 12.63 -9.30
CA ALA A 901 3.71 12.40 -10.35
C ALA A 901 5.15 12.68 -9.88
N TRP A 902 5.36 13.79 -9.18
CA TRP A 902 6.69 14.16 -8.67
C TRP A 902 7.20 13.17 -7.62
N CYS A 903 6.39 12.84 -6.60
CA CYS A 903 6.79 11.85 -5.59
C CYS A 903 7.08 10.49 -6.21
N ALA A 904 6.29 10.06 -7.20
CA ALA A 904 6.50 8.80 -7.90
C ALA A 904 7.81 8.80 -8.71
N LEU A 905 8.13 9.89 -9.42
CA LEU A 905 9.41 10.03 -10.12
C LEU A 905 10.60 9.99 -9.14
N GLU A 906 10.53 10.71 -8.03
CA GLU A 906 11.57 10.69 -6.99
C GLU A 906 11.74 9.27 -6.41
N HIS A 907 10.63 8.58 -6.14
CA HIS A 907 10.65 7.19 -5.67
C HIS A 907 11.36 6.26 -6.67
N MET A 908 11.09 6.43 -7.96
CA MET A 908 11.72 5.69 -9.06
C MET A 908 13.15 6.17 -9.39
N GLY A 909 13.68 7.15 -8.67
CA GLY A 909 15.05 7.66 -8.82
C GLY A 909 15.24 8.61 -10.00
N TYR A 910 14.18 9.28 -10.44
CA TYR A 910 14.20 10.32 -11.47
C TYR A 910 14.03 11.70 -10.83
N ALA A 911 14.88 12.64 -11.25
CA ALA A 911 14.80 14.02 -10.86
C ALA A 911 13.77 14.76 -11.73
N MET A 912 13.17 15.82 -11.17
CA MET A 912 12.22 16.69 -11.87
C MET A 912 12.58 18.17 -11.69
N GLN A 913 12.30 18.97 -12.70
CA GLN A 913 12.25 20.43 -12.61
C GLN A 913 10.96 20.97 -13.25
N PRO A 914 10.18 21.82 -12.55
CA PRO A 914 9.08 22.58 -13.13
C PRO A 914 9.57 23.63 -14.14
N LEU A 915 8.80 23.81 -15.21
CA LEU A 915 9.02 24.74 -16.34
C LEU A 915 7.74 25.56 -16.58
N ALA A 916 7.30 26.29 -15.55
CA ALA A 916 5.98 26.94 -15.52
C ALA A 916 5.84 28.18 -16.44
N ALA A 917 6.95 28.75 -16.92
CA ALA A 917 6.95 30.05 -17.60
C ALA A 917 6.04 30.07 -18.85
N LEU A 918 6.19 29.09 -19.74
CA LEU A 918 5.41 29.04 -20.98
C LEU A 918 3.91 28.83 -20.74
N PRO A 919 3.46 27.80 -19.99
CA PRO A 919 2.04 27.62 -19.69
C PRO A 919 1.40 28.83 -19.01
N LEU A 920 2.03 29.39 -17.97
CA LEU A 920 1.43 30.47 -17.18
C LEU A 920 1.41 31.82 -17.92
N LEU A 921 2.42 32.11 -18.75
CA LEU A 921 2.41 33.33 -19.58
C LEU A 921 1.38 33.24 -20.71
N HIS A 922 1.25 32.07 -21.33
CA HIS A 922 0.22 31.84 -22.34
C HIS A 922 -1.19 31.94 -21.73
N LEU A 923 -1.40 31.34 -20.56
CA LEU A 923 -2.63 31.44 -19.79
C LEU A 923 -3.10 32.90 -19.64
N ARG A 924 -2.17 33.78 -19.23
CA ARG A 924 -2.43 35.21 -19.06
C ARG A 924 -2.76 35.92 -20.38
N LEU A 925 -2.09 35.55 -21.47
CA LEU A 925 -2.37 36.09 -22.81
C LEU A 925 -3.73 35.63 -23.36
N ALA A 926 -4.11 34.37 -23.12
CA ALA A 926 -5.33 33.79 -23.64
C ALA A 926 -6.59 34.21 -22.85
N MET A 927 -6.47 34.41 -21.53
CA MET A 927 -7.60 34.73 -20.64
C MET A 927 -7.66 36.18 -20.14
N GLY A 928 -6.60 36.98 -20.31
CA GLY A 928 -6.51 38.37 -19.85
C GLY A 928 -6.61 39.40 -20.98
N ASP A 929 -6.65 40.69 -20.60
CA ASP A 929 -6.52 41.79 -21.57
C ASP A 929 -5.07 41.83 -22.11
N PRO A 930 -4.86 41.68 -23.44
CA PRO A 930 -3.53 41.69 -24.06
C PRO A 930 -2.71 42.97 -23.78
N GLN A 931 -3.33 44.04 -23.29
CA GLN A 931 -2.73 45.36 -23.05
C GLN A 931 -1.58 45.41 -22.02
N THR A 932 -1.17 44.30 -21.40
CA THR A 932 -0.06 44.29 -20.42
C THR A 932 1.29 43.79 -20.95
N LEU A 933 1.36 43.17 -22.13
CA LEU A 933 2.60 42.75 -22.79
C LEU A 933 2.78 43.54 -24.08
N ASP A 934 4.00 44.02 -24.38
CA ASP A 934 4.24 44.65 -25.68
C ASP A 934 4.13 43.64 -26.84
N THR A 935 3.87 44.16 -28.04
CA THR A 935 3.62 43.35 -29.24
C THR A 935 4.80 42.45 -29.60
N ALA A 936 6.04 42.82 -29.24
CA ALA A 936 7.21 41.99 -29.53
C ALA A 936 7.23 40.74 -28.64
N HIS A 937 6.98 40.88 -27.34
CA HIS A 937 6.92 39.76 -26.41
C HIS A 937 5.68 38.89 -26.60
N GLN A 938 4.54 39.46 -27.02
CA GLN A 938 3.35 38.69 -27.42
C GLN A 938 3.67 37.71 -28.56
N ARG A 939 4.30 38.20 -29.64
CA ARG A 939 4.70 37.36 -30.78
C ARG A 939 5.67 36.24 -30.39
N LEU A 940 6.60 36.50 -29.47
CA LEU A 940 7.52 35.47 -28.98
C LEU A 940 6.77 34.36 -28.24
N LEU A 941 5.77 34.70 -27.43
CA LEU A 941 4.96 33.74 -26.69
C LEU A 941 4.00 32.96 -27.59
N GLU A 942 3.42 33.60 -28.61
CA GLU A 942 2.62 32.93 -29.64
C GLU A 942 3.45 31.93 -30.46
N GLU A 943 4.68 32.30 -30.86
CA GLU A 943 5.61 31.37 -31.52
C GLU A 943 5.98 30.21 -30.58
N ALA A 944 6.30 30.50 -29.32
CA ALA A 944 6.62 29.47 -28.33
C ALA A 944 5.45 28.50 -28.12
N TRP A 945 4.23 29.01 -28.07
CA TRP A 945 3.01 28.21 -27.92
C TRP A 945 2.77 27.32 -29.14
N THR A 946 2.92 27.87 -30.35
CA THR A 946 2.78 27.11 -31.60
C THR A 946 3.75 25.92 -31.63
N LEU A 947 5.00 26.13 -31.21
CA LEU A 947 6.00 25.06 -31.13
C LEU A 947 5.64 24.00 -30.08
N LEU A 948 5.01 24.40 -28.96
CA LEU A 948 4.52 23.46 -27.95
C LEU A 948 3.36 22.62 -28.49
N GLU A 949 2.36 23.24 -29.12
CA GLU A 949 1.20 22.53 -29.69
C GLU A 949 1.58 21.58 -30.83
N GLN A 950 2.62 21.91 -31.62
CA GLN A 950 3.16 21.01 -32.63
C GLN A 950 3.68 19.69 -32.03
N VAL A 951 4.17 19.70 -30.80
CA VAL A 951 4.77 18.53 -30.14
C VAL A 951 3.78 17.84 -29.20
N LEU A 952 3.04 18.64 -28.44
CA LEU A 952 2.09 18.20 -27.41
C LEU A 952 0.71 18.80 -27.71
N PRO A 953 0.01 18.31 -28.75
CA PRO A 953 -1.34 18.77 -29.05
C PRO A 953 -2.27 18.37 -27.90
N HIS A 954 -3.03 19.33 -27.39
CA HIS A 954 -3.94 19.10 -26.26
C HIS A 954 -5.39 19.43 -26.66
N PRO A 955 -6.38 18.72 -26.10
CA PRO A 955 -7.77 18.92 -26.45
C PRO A 955 -8.32 20.26 -25.94
N LYS A 956 -9.24 20.85 -26.71
CA LYS A 956 -9.98 22.05 -26.31
C LYS A 956 -10.76 21.80 -25.00
N GLY A 957 -10.78 22.80 -24.12
CA GLY A 957 -11.45 22.71 -22.81
C GLY A 957 -10.58 22.18 -21.67
N ARG A 958 -9.31 21.82 -21.94
CA ARG A 958 -8.33 21.50 -20.90
C ARG A 958 -7.29 22.60 -20.80
N LEU A 959 -6.94 22.96 -19.57
CA LEU A 959 -6.09 24.11 -19.28
C LEU A 959 -4.64 23.65 -19.04
N PRO A 960 -3.67 24.04 -19.87
CA PRO A 960 -2.26 23.69 -19.63
C PRO A 960 -1.72 24.51 -18.47
N VAL A 961 -1.42 23.85 -17.36
CA VAL A 961 -1.13 24.49 -16.07
C VAL A 961 0.32 24.36 -15.63
N MET A 962 1.02 23.30 -16.06
CA MET A 962 2.41 23.07 -15.68
C MET A 962 3.14 22.26 -16.74
N MET A 963 4.32 22.70 -17.15
CA MET A 963 5.27 21.87 -17.88
C MET A 963 6.41 21.50 -16.94
N PHE A 964 7.03 20.33 -17.11
CA PHE A 964 8.20 19.94 -16.34
C PHE A 964 9.14 19.05 -17.16
N ARG A 965 10.42 19.03 -16.79
CA ARG A 965 11.38 18.05 -17.30
C ARG A 965 11.67 16.99 -16.26
N ALA A 966 11.88 15.76 -16.70
CA ALA A 966 12.26 14.64 -15.87
C ALA A 966 13.43 13.84 -16.47
N GLY A 967 14.23 13.19 -15.62
CA GLY A 967 15.37 12.38 -16.06
C GLY A 967 16.34 12.02 -14.95
N VAL A 968 17.47 11.42 -15.31
CA VAL A 968 18.49 11.01 -14.35
C VAL A 968 19.45 12.17 -14.10
N ALA A 969 19.58 12.61 -12.85
CA ALA A 969 20.45 13.71 -12.45
C ALA A 969 21.32 13.33 -11.25
N ALA A 970 22.42 14.07 -11.06
CA ALA A 970 23.16 14.03 -9.81
C ALA A 970 22.32 14.66 -8.67
N PRO A 971 22.48 14.21 -7.42
CA PRO A 971 21.76 14.78 -6.28
C PRO A 971 22.15 16.25 -6.06
N ILE A 972 21.20 17.07 -5.60
CA ILE A 972 21.45 18.47 -5.22
C ILE A 972 22.29 18.56 -3.95
N ARG A 973 22.98 19.70 -3.79
CA ARG A 973 23.74 20.03 -2.57
C ARG A 973 23.00 21.03 -1.65
N HIS A 974 22.18 21.88 -2.26
CA HIS A 974 21.47 22.96 -1.57
C HIS A 974 19.98 22.89 -1.90
N GLY A 975 19.14 22.64 -0.89
CA GLY A 975 17.68 22.66 -1.00
C GLY A 975 17.11 24.07 -0.86
N THR A 976 15.81 24.22 -1.10
CA THR A 976 15.08 25.41 -0.69
C THR A 976 14.71 25.31 0.78
N PHE A 977 14.68 26.44 1.48
CA PHE A 977 14.22 26.49 2.87
C PHE A 977 12.69 26.54 2.93
N ARG A 978 12.15 26.25 4.11
CA ARG A 978 10.75 26.48 4.46
C ARG A 978 10.69 27.39 5.67
N ARG A 979 9.68 28.28 5.69
CA ARG A 979 9.35 29.11 6.86
C ARG A 979 8.88 28.21 8.02
N PRO A 980 8.98 28.66 9.28
CA PRO A 980 8.52 27.86 10.42
C PRO A 980 7.01 27.63 10.37
N LEU A 981 6.53 26.50 10.91
CA LEU A 981 5.10 26.14 10.90
C LEU A 981 4.22 27.20 11.58
N SER A 982 4.74 27.88 12.60
CA SER A 982 4.05 28.97 13.32
C SER A 982 3.60 30.12 12.42
N ASP A 983 4.28 30.34 11.29
CA ASP A 983 3.93 31.39 10.33
C ASP A 983 2.66 31.09 9.52
N PHE A 984 2.24 29.82 9.51
CA PHE A 984 1.14 29.33 8.67
C PHE A 984 -0.02 28.75 9.49
N LEU A 985 0.17 28.51 10.80
CA LEU A 985 -0.89 28.03 11.67
C LEU A 985 -1.84 29.17 12.06
N LEU A 986 -3.13 28.91 11.90
CA LEU A 986 -4.20 29.74 12.47
C LEU A 986 -4.75 29.06 13.75
N PRO A 987 -5.47 29.80 14.62
CA PRO A 987 -6.10 29.22 15.81
C PRO A 987 -7.00 28.04 15.44
N ALA A 988 -6.96 26.96 16.23
CA ALA A 988 -7.80 25.77 16.00
C ALA A 988 -9.29 26.13 16.04
N GLU A 989 -10.08 25.50 15.17
CA GLU A 989 -11.55 25.59 15.12
C GLU A 989 -12.22 24.54 16.02
#